data_AF-A0A7C3GV33-F1
#
_entry.id   AF-A0A7C3GV33-F1
#
_cell.length_a   1.000
_cell.length_b   1.000
_cell.length_c   1.000
_cell.angle_alpha   90.00
_cell.angle_beta   90.00
_cell.angle_gamma   90.00
#
_symmetry.space_group_name_H-M   'P 1'
#
loop_
_entity.id
_entity.type
_entity.pdbx_description
1 polymer ?
#
loop_
_entity_poly.entity_id
_entity_poly.type
_entity_poly.pdbx_seq_one_letter_code
_entity_poly.pdbx_strand_id
1 'polypeptide(L)'
;MKSFIQLTEGTPAEILSLSNKYRQLLRSYNKTLPSIRHLYLEELSQLIDFCKNNNISYQPSTRLQRKLDHLREKISETERYQLENRIINSLQLSEITALEYYACLYEKNNDFTFSAGRILDYFYSQHWSAIIHSDAQLRLYLKKTALLKRIGTIGSCNVYVNKLKIDSKDLTKRLNELLEVEPDDDIIMLIELLSPQKVIVKSSELDEFIESPIDFSKNDIRVLPLASLDDFQKIINKMKQEPDVNVLKKYLAYLRKTSQINAVPIYFQLIDNQTVITKKYNTPITLADLIIPVIEGAYKHHFVPKEKTRPFATEKWRHLWKTDKKNYKDWVNLFFEQKLKELQFADKLNIKTINEVFAAKHYAPKYKATCLQGLKKIRPIKAIKKLKTPEKLSVKTDLQYFEDFYFSYKELDDIPKLFKVDDAQMMFDYLVERSADFDVSELGTFWNNIFRQAWFLEFINKNNKTNTKLENIKTALQTYLNESDLISEYEEQTTNLNISIIESLGKDLISKLMDSIHSTKDESTKALIQQSILARASYHDIGKIVAIIDQLSSNQNFQPYLFLQKDFGLPIFDLDNEKTRKGVIAHHQKMTEAAFYSFYLKAFGVDFLTKKNKLDFQKIDNLLQYEVITPFVGGGGSHRDQFTYGLVKILELHFDTRLGFHEKLNENQTFYSFTSTKRAAAWRTYLLDNQLVTHDKNTPPSFNRTLTD
;
A
#
# COMPACT_ATOMS: atom_id res chain seq x y z
N MET A 1 -4.33 -35.72 3.15
CA MET A 1 -5.59 -35.01 2.81
C MET A 1 -6.81 -35.63 3.48
N LYS A 2 -7.12 -36.93 3.27
CA LYS A 2 -8.31 -37.59 3.88
C LYS A 2 -8.48 -37.35 5.39
N SER A 3 -7.40 -37.49 6.17
CA SER A 3 -7.44 -37.21 7.61
C SER A 3 -7.73 -35.74 7.95
N PHE A 4 -7.28 -34.79 7.13
CA PHE A 4 -7.59 -33.37 7.33
C PHE A 4 -9.09 -33.12 7.09
N ILE A 5 -9.66 -33.69 6.03
CA ILE A 5 -11.10 -33.62 5.74
C ILE A 5 -11.91 -34.20 6.91
N GLN A 6 -11.51 -35.36 7.44
CA GLN A 6 -12.17 -35.94 8.62
C GLN A 6 -12.10 -35.01 9.85
N LEU A 7 -10.97 -34.35 10.07
CA LEU A 7 -10.83 -33.40 11.17
C LEU A 7 -11.72 -32.16 10.98
N THR A 8 -11.89 -31.67 9.74
CA THR A 8 -12.84 -30.57 9.48
C THR A 8 -14.29 -30.96 9.76
N GLU A 9 -14.62 -32.26 9.76
CA GLU A 9 -15.97 -32.73 10.07
C GLU A 9 -16.20 -33.02 11.56
N GLY A 10 -15.17 -32.88 12.39
CA GLY A 10 -15.24 -33.09 13.84
C GLY A 10 -15.86 -31.91 14.61
N THR A 11 -16.20 -32.15 15.88
CA THR A 11 -16.84 -31.16 16.76
C THR A 11 -15.95 -29.92 16.93
N PRO A 12 -16.43 -28.69 16.66
CA PRO A 12 -15.59 -27.50 16.70
C PRO A 12 -14.83 -27.32 18.03
N ALA A 13 -15.48 -27.49 19.17
CA ALA A 13 -14.84 -27.35 20.49
C ALA A 13 -13.66 -28.31 20.69
N GLU A 14 -13.79 -29.56 20.23
CA GLU A 14 -12.74 -30.58 20.31
C GLU A 14 -11.60 -30.24 19.34
N ILE A 15 -11.94 -29.84 18.10
CA ILE A 15 -10.96 -29.43 17.09
C ILE A 15 -10.16 -28.22 17.54
N LEU A 16 -10.79 -27.21 18.14
CA LEU A 16 -10.11 -26.03 18.68
C LEU A 16 -9.16 -26.42 19.82
N SER A 17 -9.61 -27.27 20.74
CA SER A 17 -8.78 -27.77 21.86
C SER A 17 -7.55 -28.53 21.36
N LEU A 18 -7.75 -29.47 20.42
CA LEU A 18 -6.67 -30.26 19.81
C LEU A 18 -5.73 -29.37 19.01
N SER A 19 -6.27 -28.47 18.19
CA SER A 19 -5.46 -27.56 17.38
C SER A 19 -4.61 -26.66 18.26
N ASN A 20 -5.15 -26.09 19.35
CA ASN A 20 -4.38 -25.30 20.31
C ASN A 20 -3.26 -26.11 20.97
N LYS A 21 -3.55 -27.36 21.38
CA LYS A 21 -2.57 -28.25 22.01
C LYS A 21 -1.41 -28.63 21.08
N TYR A 22 -1.70 -28.93 19.81
CA TYR A 22 -0.72 -29.47 18.86
C TYR A 22 -0.19 -28.44 17.85
N ARG A 23 -0.63 -27.17 17.91
CA ARG A 23 -0.26 -26.12 16.93
C ARG A 23 1.24 -26.00 16.72
N GLN A 24 2.02 -25.99 17.81
CA GLN A 24 3.48 -25.81 17.71
C GLN A 24 4.16 -26.99 16.99
N LEU A 25 3.68 -28.22 17.23
CA LEU A 25 4.20 -29.43 16.60
C LEU A 25 3.86 -29.50 15.11
N LEU A 26 2.64 -29.07 14.74
CA LEU A 26 2.11 -29.28 13.40
C LEU A 26 2.37 -28.11 12.42
N ARG A 27 2.96 -27.00 12.88
CA ARG A 27 3.24 -25.78 12.08
C ARG A 27 4.01 -26.05 10.79
N SER A 28 4.89 -27.04 10.76
CA SER A 28 5.76 -27.36 9.61
C SER A 28 5.66 -28.82 9.16
N TYR A 29 4.75 -29.60 9.74
CA TYR A 29 4.78 -31.07 9.66
C TYR A 29 4.42 -31.61 8.27
N ASN A 30 3.50 -30.97 7.55
CA ASN A 30 3.14 -31.41 6.20
C ASN A 30 2.86 -30.25 5.24
N LYS A 31 3.73 -30.10 4.24
CA LYS A 31 3.63 -29.04 3.23
C LYS A 31 2.49 -29.26 2.22
N THR A 32 1.80 -30.41 2.22
CA THR A 32 0.68 -30.69 1.30
C THR A 32 -0.70 -30.39 1.89
N LEU A 33 -0.81 -30.20 3.22
CA LEU A 33 -2.07 -29.87 3.89
C LEU A 33 -2.25 -28.36 4.01
N PRO A 34 -3.50 -27.86 4.17
CA PRO A 34 -3.74 -26.47 4.53
C PRO A 34 -2.96 -26.07 5.78
N SER A 35 -2.43 -24.86 5.77
CA SER A 35 -1.54 -24.38 6.83
C SER A 35 -2.28 -24.20 8.17
N ILE A 36 -1.89 -24.98 9.18
CA ILE A 36 -2.39 -24.86 10.56
C ILE A 36 -2.04 -23.48 11.18
N ARG A 37 -1.05 -22.77 10.64
CA ARG A 37 -0.73 -21.40 11.07
C ARG A 37 -1.88 -20.42 10.79
N HIS A 38 -2.67 -20.66 9.74
CA HIS A 38 -3.69 -19.74 9.26
C HIS A 38 -5.10 -20.11 9.73
N LEU A 39 -5.23 -21.00 10.71
CA LEU A 39 -6.51 -21.40 11.33
C LEU A 39 -7.52 -22.07 10.37
N TYR A 40 -7.08 -22.58 9.22
CA TYR A 40 -7.98 -23.25 8.27
C TYR A 40 -8.78 -24.37 8.92
N LEU A 41 -8.17 -25.18 9.79
CA LEU A 41 -8.86 -26.33 10.38
C LEU A 41 -10.00 -25.88 11.32
N GLU A 42 -9.71 -24.90 12.17
CA GLU A 42 -10.62 -24.36 13.18
C GLU A 42 -11.80 -23.61 12.55
N GLU A 43 -11.56 -22.81 11.51
CA GLU A 43 -12.63 -22.07 10.85
C GLU A 43 -13.46 -22.98 9.92
N LEU A 44 -12.84 -23.96 9.26
CA LEU A 44 -13.57 -24.93 8.43
C LEU A 44 -14.44 -25.87 9.26
N SER A 45 -14.00 -26.28 10.47
CA SER A 45 -14.84 -27.12 11.34
C SER A 45 -16.09 -26.40 11.80
N GLN A 46 -15.98 -25.12 12.17
CA GLN A 46 -17.13 -24.27 12.50
C GLN A 46 -18.07 -24.08 11.30
N LEU A 47 -17.52 -23.86 10.10
CA LEU A 47 -18.33 -23.72 8.89
C LEU A 47 -19.09 -25.01 8.57
N ILE A 48 -18.45 -26.17 8.68
CA ILE A 48 -19.07 -27.47 8.39
C ILE A 48 -20.13 -27.81 9.43
N ASP A 49 -19.88 -27.53 10.71
CA ASP A 49 -20.89 -27.71 11.76
C ASP A 49 -22.14 -26.87 11.49
N PHE A 50 -21.96 -25.58 11.17
CA PHE A 50 -23.05 -24.70 10.75
C PHE A 50 -23.78 -25.26 9.52
N CYS A 51 -23.06 -25.77 8.52
CA CYS A 51 -23.67 -26.35 7.32
C CYS A 51 -24.50 -27.60 7.64
N LYS A 52 -23.99 -28.51 8.49
CA LYS A 52 -24.71 -29.72 8.91
C LYS A 52 -25.99 -29.37 9.66
N ASN A 53 -25.90 -28.44 10.62
CA ASN A 53 -27.05 -28.01 11.43
C ASN A 53 -28.14 -27.31 10.61
N ASN A 54 -27.78 -26.77 9.44
CA ASN A 54 -28.70 -26.06 8.54
C ASN A 54 -29.01 -26.84 7.24
N ASN A 55 -28.64 -28.13 7.13
CA ASN A 55 -28.83 -28.96 5.94
C ASN A 55 -28.24 -28.36 4.64
N ILE A 56 -27.09 -27.70 4.75
CA ILE A 56 -26.37 -27.08 3.63
C ILE A 56 -25.28 -28.02 3.16
N SER A 57 -25.26 -28.32 1.85
CA SER A 57 -24.17 -29.10 1.26
C SER A 57 -22.90 -28.27 1.13
N TYR A 58 -21.79 -28.81 1.64
CA TYR A 58 -20.44 -28.23 1.52
C TYR A 58 -19.49 -29.10 0.69
N GLN A 59 -19.92 -30.28 0.26
CA GLN A 59 -19.12 -31.16 -0.59
C GLN A 59 -19.47 -30.92 -2.07
N PRO A 60 -18.48 -30.84 -2.97
CA PRO A 60 -18.76 -30.60 -4.37
C PRO A 60 -19.48 -31.80 -4.97
N SER A 61 -20.51 -31.53 -5.79
CA SER A 61 -21.13 -32.56 -6.62
C SER A 61 -20.08 -33.17 -7.57
N THR A 62 -20.25 -34.42 -8.01
CA THR A 62 -19.29 -35.07 -8.93
C THR A 62 -19.04 -34.23 -10.19
N ARG A 63 -20.07 -33.54 -10.69
CA ARG A 63 -19.99 -32.61 -11.81
C ARG A 63 -19.10 -31.41 -11.49
N LEU A 64 -19.31 -30.76 -10.34
CA LEU A 64 -18.52 -29.60 -9.92
C LEU A 64 -17.08 -30.02 -9.60
N GLN A 65 -16.89 -31.11 -8.85
CA GLN A 65 -15.58 -31.63 -8.48
C GLN A 65 -14.69 -31.86 -9.70
N ARG A 66 -15.21 -32.50 -10.76
CA ARG A 66 -14.46 -32.68 -12.02
C ARG A 66 -13.96 -31.36 -12.62
N LYS A 67 -14.76 -30.30 -12.56
CA LYS A 67 -14.36 -28.97 -13.07
C LYS A 67 -13.30 -28.32 -12.16
N LEU A 68 -13.44 -28.46 -10.84
CA LEU A 68 -12.47 -27.92 -9.86
C LEU A 68 -11.14 -28.68 -9.92
N ASP A 69 -11.17 -30.00 -10.06
CA ASP A 69 -9.98 -30.83 -10.29
C ASP A 69 -9.25 -30.37 -11.57
N HIS A 70 -9.98 -30.13 -12.67
CA HIS A 70 -9.39 -29.65 -13.91
C HIS A 70 -8.77 -28.24 -13.77
N LEU A 71 -9.38 -27.34 -12.99
CA LEU A 71 -8.75 -26.04 -12.67
C LEU A 71 -7.48 -26.16 -11.84
N ARG A 72 -7.28 -27.26 -11.11
CA ARG A 72 -6.03 -27.50 -10.35
C ARG A 72 -4.90 -28.02 -11.22
N GLU A 73 -5.21 -28.56 -12.38
CA GLU A 73 -4.22 -29.04 -13.35
C GLU A 73 -3.51 -27.87 -14.04
N LYS A 74 -2.38 -28.19 -14.66
CA LYS A 74 -1.62 -27.24 -15.48
C LYS A 74 -2.24 -27.17 -16.87
N ILE A 75 -3.20 -26.26 -17.02
CA ILE A 75 -3.89 -25.94 -18.28
C ILE A 75 -3.47 -24.57 -18.81
N SER A 76 -3.74 -24.29 -20.09
CA SER A 76 -3.46 -22.97 -20.67
C SER A 76 -4.33 -21.87 -20.06
N GLU A 77 -3.87 -20.62 -20.08
CA GLU A 77 -4.63 -19.48 -19.55
C GLU A 77 -5.97 -19.27 -20.29
N THR A 78 -6.00 -19.55 -21.60
CA THR A 78 -7.23 -19.51 -22.41
C THR A 78 -8.22 -20.57 -21.97
N GLU A 79 -7.76 -21.82 -21.80
CA GLU A 79 -8.61 -22.92 -21.34
C GLU A 79 -9.13 -22.67 -19.92
N ARG A 80 -8.27 -22.14 -19.04
CA ARG A 80 -8.63 -21.75 -17.68
C ARG A 80 -9.72 -20.70 -17.68
N TYR A 81 -9.55 -19.60 -18.43
CA TYR A 81 -10.56 -18.53 -18.53
C TYR A 81 -11.91 -19.05 -19.03
N GLN A 82 -11.90 -19.92 -20.05
CA GLN A 82 -13.12 -20.55 -20.56
C GLN A 82 -13.77 -21.51 -19.55
N LEU A 83 -12.97 -22.29 -18.81
CA LEU A 83 -13.47 -23.19 -17.76
C LEU A 83 -14.09 -22.40 -16.60
N GLU A 84 -13.44 -21.32 -16.16
CA GLU A 84 -13.97 -20.41 -15.16
C GLU A 84 -15.32 -19.80 -15.59
N ASN A 85 -15.41 -19.29 -16.82
CA ASN A 85 -16.68 -18.76 -17.38
C ASN A 85 -17.78 -19.83 -17.41
N ARG A 86 -17.44 -21.08 -17.78
CA ARG A 86 -18.38 -22.21 -17.74
C ARG A 86 -18.82 -22.55 -16.31
N ILE A 87 -17.95 -22.38 -15.31
CA ILE A 87 -18.32 -22.59 -13.90
C ILE A 87 -19.23 -21.45 -13.44
N ILE A 88 -18.83 -20.19 -13.63
CA ILE A 88 -19.62 -18.99 -13.26
C ILE A 88 -21.06 -19.13 -13.80
N ASN A 89 -21.21 -19.46 -15.07
CA ASN A 89 -22.53 -19.54 -15.72
C ASN A 89 -23.37 -20.78 -15.35
N SER A 90 -22.80 -21.79 -14.66
CA SER A 90 -23.50 -23.05 -14.35
C SER A 90 -23.49 -23.46 -12.88
N LEU A 91 -22.85 -22.66 -12.02
CA LEU A 91 -22.79 -22.88 -10.59
C LEU A 91 -24.15 -22.52 -9.97
N GLN A 92 -24.59 -23.29 -8.98
CA GLN A 92 -25.84 -23.02 -8.25
C GLN A 92 -25.56 -22.43 -6.87
N LEU A 93 -26.52 -21.68 -6.30
CA LEU A 93 -26.41 -21.14 -4.93
C LEU A 93 -26.12 -22.22 -3.89
N SER A 94 -26.71 -23.42 -4.05
CA SER A 94 -26.45 -24.56 -3.18
C SER A 94 -25.05 -25.17 -3.30
N GLU A 95 -24.29 -24.82 -4.35
CA GLU A 95 -22.96 -25.37 -4.62
C GLU A 95 -21.82 -24.40 -4.23
N ILE A 96 -22.11 -23.13 -3.94
CA ILE A 96 -21.08 -22.11 -3.72
C ILE A 96 -20.20 -22.42 -2.50
N THR A 97 -20.81 -22.90 -1.42
CA THR A 97 -20.09 -23.33 -0.20
C THR A 97 -19.10 -24.45 -0.49
N ALA A 98 -19.43 -25.35 -1.41
CA ALA A 98 -18.55 -26.43 -1.78
C ALA A 98 -17.32 -25.95 -2.54
N LEU A 99 -17.45 -24.91 -3.37
CA LEU A 99 -16.32 -24.29 -4.04
C LEU A 99 -15.37 -23.61 -3.03
N GLU A 100 -15.92 -22.86 -2.07
CA GLU A 100 -15.14 -22.18 -1.03
C GLU A 100 -14.38 -23.19 -0.15
N TYR A 101 -15.08 -24.22 0.34
CA TYR A 101 -14.48 -25.29 1.13
C TYR A 101 -13.35 -25.98 0.36
N TYR A 102 -13.63 -26.38 -0.89
CA TYR A 102 -12.65 -27.06 -1.72
C TYR A 102 -11.44 -26.15 -2.04
N ALA A 103 -11.63 -24.85 -2.25
CA ALA A 103 -10.54 -23.90 -2.43
C ALA A 103 -9.65 -23.77 -1.19
N CYS A 104 -10.21 -23.80 0.02
CA CYS A 104 -9.44 -23.83 1.26
C CYS A 104 -8.60 -25.10 1.42
N LEU A 105 -9.09 -26.26 0.96
CA LEU A 105 -8.32 -27.52 0.98
C LEU A 105 -7.07 -27.48 0.09
N TYR A 106 -7.11 -26.68 -0.97
CA TYR A 106 -6.05 -26.58 -1.97
C TYR A 106 -5.42 -25.17 -2.02
N GLU A 107 -5.35 -24.48 -0.88
CA GLU A 107 -4.84 -23.10 -0.74
C GLU A 107 -3.45 -22.85 -1.34
N LYS A 108 -2.65 -23.91 -1.47
CA LYS A 108 -1.28 -23.85 -2.03
C LYS A 108 -1.22 -23.85 -3.55
N ASN A 109 -2.33 -24.13 -4.24
CA ASN A 109 -2.40 -24.08 -5.70
C ASN A 109 -2.84 -22.67 -6.14
N ASN A 110 -1.86 -21.81 -6.40
CA ASN A 110 -2.11 -20.40 -6.72
C ASN A 110 -3.04 -20.21 -7.93
N ASP A 111 -2.82 -20.93 -9.03
CA ASP A 111 -3.65 -20.78 -10.23
C ASP A 111 -5.11 -21.13 -9.94
N PHE A 112 -5.33 -22.18 -9.14
CA PHE A 112 -6.66 -22.57 -8.70
C PHE A 112 -7.27 -21.54 -7.74
N THR A 113 -6.51 -20.99 -6.79
CA THR A 113 -7.06 -20.00 -5.84
C THR A 113 -7.37 -18.66 -6.51
N PHE A 114 -6.62 -18.25 -7.54
CA PHE A 114 -7.02 -17.15 -8.43
C PHE A 114 -8.32 -17.46 -9.17
N SER A 115 -8.44 -18.68 -9.73
CA SER A 115 -9.65 -19.12 -10.41
C SER A 115 -10.86 -19.07 -9.47
N ALA A 116 -10.71 -19.57 -8.24
CA ALA A 116 -11.74 -19.53 -7.20
C ALA A 116 -12.11 -18.09 -6.83
N GLY A 117 -11.13 -17.21 -6.62
CA GLY A 117 -11.35 -15.80 -6.30
C GLY A 117 -12.21 -15.10 -7.35
N ARG A 118 -11.89 -15.31 -8.63
CA ARG A 118 -12.67 -14.78 -9.77
C ARG A 118 -14.10 -15.34 -9.80
N ILE A 119 -14.24 -16.67 -9.71
CA ILE A 119 -15.55 -17.33 -9.77
C ILE A 119 -16.46 -16.83 -8.65
N LEU A 120 -15.93 -16.73 -7.43
CA LEU A 120 -16.67 -16.27 -6.25
C LEU A 120 -17.11 -14.81 -6.40
N ASP A 121 -16.24 -13.94 -6.89
CA ASP A 121 -16.58 -12.52 -7.04
C ASP A 121 -17.70 -12.28 -8.05
N TYR A 122 -17.61 -12.93 -9.22
CA TYR A 122 -18.67 -12.89 -10.22
C TYR A 122 -19.97 -13.53 -9.71
N PHE A 123 -19.88 -14.73 -9.12
CA PHE A 123 -21.05 -15.48 -8.67
C PHE A 123 -21.83 -14.69 -7.60
N TYR A 124 -21.16 -14.20 -6.56
CA TYR A 124 -21.82 -13.40 -5.54
C TYR A 124 -22.39 -12.10 -6.08
N SER A 125 -21.78 -11.51 -7.10
CA SER A 125 -22.32 -10.31 -7.74
C SER A 125 -23.60 -10.58 -8.52
N GLN A 126 -23.63 -11.68 -9.28
CA GLN A 126 -24.78 -12.06 -10.10
C GLN A 126 -25.98 -12.54 -9.25
N HIS A 127 -25.71 -13.17 -8.12
CA HIS A 127 -26.74 -13.77 -7.26
C HIS A 127 -27.06 -12.95 -6.00
N TRP A 128 -26.51 -11.74 -5.87
CA TRP A 128 -26.64 -10.94 -4.65
C TRP A 128 -28.09 -10.70 -4.22
N SER A 129 -28.95 -10.34 -5.16
CA SER A 129 -30.38 -10.13 -4.90
C SER A 129 -31.05 -11.41 -4.35
N ALA A 130 -30.71 -12.58 -4.88
CA ALA A 130 -31.27 -13.84 -4.35
C ALA A 130 -30.75 -14.16 -2.93
N ILE A 131 -29.53 -13.73 -2.60
CA ILE A 131 -28.94 -13.93 -1.27
C ILE A 131 -29.61 -13.05 -0.22
N ILE A 132 -29.79 -11.74 -0.50
CA ILE A 132 -30.38 -10.82 0.49
C ILE A 132 -31.85 -11.13 0.80
N HIS A 133 -32.57 -11.72 -0.16
CA HIS A 133 -33.99 -12.09 -0.01
C HIS A 133 -34.21 -13.49 0.57
N SER A 134 -33.15 -14.24 0.87
CA SER A 134 -33.23 -15.58 1.47
C SER A 134 -32.52 -15.60 2.80
N ASP A 135 -33.27 -15.78 3.89
CA ASP A 135 -32.70 -15.82 5.24
C ASP A 135 -31.62 -16.88 5.40
N ALA A 136 -31.83 -18.07 4.83
CA ALA A 136 -30.84 -19.13 4.86
C ALA A 136 -29.55 -18.75 4.15
N GLN A 137 -29.64 -18.10 2.98
CA GLN A 137 -28.47 -17.68 2.21
C GLN A 137 -27.77 -16.47 2.82
N LEU A 138 -28.53 -15.50 3.35
CA LEU A 138 -27.98 -14.33 4.02
C LEU A 138 -27.25 -14.73 5.30
N ARG A 139 -27.85 -15.57 6.16
CA ARG A 139 -27.19 -16.14 7.35
C ARG A 139 -25.91 -16.88 6.98
N LEU A 140 -25.99 -17.75 5.97
CA LEU A 140 -24.83 -18.49 5.49
C LEU A 140 -23.71 -17.55 5.00
N TYR A 141 -24.04 -16.50 4.24
CA TYR A 141 -23.06 -15.52 3.76
C TYR A 141 -22.41 -14.75 4.92
N LEU A 142 -23.21 -14.33 5.91
CA LEU A 142 -22.71 -13.65 7.12
C LEU A 142 -21.80 -14.55 7.94
N LYS A 143 -22.20 -15.81 8.17
CA LYS A 143 -21.37 -16.79 8.88
C LYS A 143 -20.05 -17.03 8.17
N LYS A 144 -20.08 -17.24 6.85
CA LYS A 144 -18.86 -17.37 6.02
C LYS A 144 -17.99 -16.13 6.14
N THR A 145 -18.57 -14.94 6.06
CA THR A 145 -17.82 -13.67 6.18
C THR A 145 -17.09 -13.57 7.52
N ALA A 146 -17.72 -13.96 8.62
CA ALA A 146 -17.12 -13.94 9.94
C ALA A 146 -15.96 -14.95 10.06
N LEU A 147 -16.18 -16.20 9.64
CA LEU A 147 -15.19 -17.28 9.74
C LEU A 147 -14.02 -17.10 8.78
N LEU A 148 -14.29 -16.80 7.50
CA LEU A 148 -13.24 -16.64 6.48
C LEU A 148 -12.30 -15.48 6.77
N LYS A 149 -12.78 -14.41 7.41
CA LYS A 149 -11.96 -13.28 7.87
C LYS A 149 -10.98 -13.66 8.99
N ARG A 150 -11.25 -14.72 9.76
CA ARG A 150 -10.37 -15.23 10.81
C ARG A 150 -9.27 -16.14 10.26
N ILE A 151 -9.39 -16.61 9.01
CA ILE A 151 -8.32 -17.32 8.33
C ILE A 151 -7.17 -16.34 8.12
N GLY A 152 -6.06 -16.54 8.82
CA GLY A 152 -4.92 -15.61 8.87
C GLY A 152 -4.05 -15.58 7.60
N THR A 153 -4.63 -15.82 6.43
CA THR A 153 -3.99 -15.87 5.11
C THR A 153 -4.20 -14.56 4.35
N ILE A 154 -3.61 -14.43 3.16
CA ILE A 154 -3.88 -13.30 2.25
C ILE A 154 -4.89 -13.80 1.19
N GLY A 155 -5.88 -12.99 0.83
CA GLY A 155 -6.84 -13.38 -0.20
C GLY A 155 -8.18 -12.68 -0.08
N SER A 156 -9.06 -12.94 -1.06
CA SER A 156 -10.40 -12.36 -1.09
C SER A 156 -11.29 -12.87 0.04
N CYS A 157 -10.96 -14.00 0.69
CA CYS A 157 -11.64 -14.52 1.88
C CYS A 157 -11.75 -13.49 3.02
N ASN A 158 -10.79 -12.56 3.13
CA ASN A 158 -10.76 -11.54 4.18
C ASN A 158 -11.66 -10.34 3.91
N VAL A 159 -12.18 -10.22 2.70
CA VAL A 159 -12.90 -9.02 2.22
C VAL A 159 -14.32 -9.34 1.75
N TYR A 160 -14.89 -10.48 2.17
CA TYR A 160 -16.30 -10.80 1.93
C TYR A 160 -17.24 -9.70 2.45
N VAL A 161 -16.84 -9.02 3.53
CA VAL A 161 -17.54 -7.87 4.10
C VAL A 161 -17.72 -6.73 3.09
N ASN A 162 -16.87 -6.61 2.07
CA ASN A 162 -17.01 -5.57 1.05
C ASN A 162 -18.34 -5.71 0.29
N LYS A 163 -18.82 -6.93 0.02
CA LYS A 163 -20.15 -7.13 -0.61
C LYS A 163 -21.30 -6.61 0.24
N LEU A 164 -21.11 -6.52 1.55
CA LEU A 164 -22.12 -6.00 2.49
C LEU A 164 -22.08 -4.46 2.60
N LYS A 165 -21.01 -3.81 2.13
CA LYS A 165 -20.85 -2.34 2.13
C LYS A 165 -21.55 -1.65 0.95
N ILE A 166 -22.71 -2.14 0.57
CA ILE A 166 -23.54 -1.49 -0.45
C ILE A 166 -24.41 -0.46 0.26
N ASP A 167 -24.56 0.71 -0.34
CA ASP A 167 -25.59 1.67 0.06
C ASP A 167 -26.98 1.19 -0.39
N SER A 168 -27.46 0.13 0.25
CA SER A 168 -28.76 -0.51 -0.02
C SER A 168 -29.62 -0.49 1.22
N LYS A 169 -30.69 0.32 1.17
CA LYS A 169 -31.72 0.38 2.21
C LYS A 169 -32.37 -0.98 2.46
N ASP A 170 -32.49 -1.79 1.41
CA ASP A 170 -33.06 -3.12 1.49
C ASP A 170 -32.17 -4.06 2.30
N LEU A 171 -30.87 -4.10 1.99
CA LEU A 171 -29.90 -4.87 2.79
C LEU A 171 -29.90 -4.43 4.25
N THR A 172 -29.85 -3.13 4.53
CA THR A 172 -29.90 -2.62 5.92
C THR A 172 -31.16 -3.08 6.65
N LYS A 173 -32.32 -3.03 6.00
CA LYS A 173 -33.57 -3.51 6.58
C LYS A 173 -33.49 -5.01 6.90
N ARG A 174 -33.03 -5.83 5.95
CA ARG A 174 -32.89 -7.29 6.13
C ARG A 174 -31.92 -7.64 7.26
N LEU A 175 -30.81 -6.93 7.39
CA LEU A 175 -29.85 -7.16 8.48
C LEU A 175 -30.45 -6.81 9.86
N ASN A 176 -31.23 -5.74 9.97
CA ASN A 176 -31.91 -5.38 11.21
C ASN A 176 -33.00 -6.40 11.59
N GLU A 177 -33.82 -6.83 10.63
CA GLU A 177 -34.83 -7.89 10.84
C GLU A 177 -34.18 -9.20 11.30
N LEU A 178 -33.00 -9.52 10.74
CA LEU A 178 -32.25 -10.71 11.11
C LEU A 178 -31.70 -10.63 12.54
N LEU A 179 -31.14 -9.47 12.93
CA LEU A 179 -30.53 -9.23 14.24
C LEU A 179 -31.51 -9.45 15.41
N GLU A 180 -32.81 -9.17 15.22
CA GLU A 180 -33.83 -9.36 16.26
C GLU A 180 -34.03 -10.83 16.66
N VAL A 181 -33.71 -11.77 15.78
CA VAL A 181 -34.02 -13.21 15.93
C VAL A 181 -32.80 -14.11 15.79
N GLU A 182 -31.62 -13.56 15.57
CA GLU A 182 -30.41 -14.34 15.28
C GLU A 182 -29.78 -14.92 16.56
N PRO A 183 -29.56 -16.25 16.63
CA PRO A 183 -28.88 -16.87 17.78
C PRO A 183 -27.37 -17.06 17.59
N ASP A 184 -26.82 -16.93 16.37
CA ASP A 184 -25.39 -17.14 16.13
C ASP A 184 -24.56 -15.88 16.42
N ASP A 185 -23.74 -15.93 17.47
CA ASP A 185 -22.90 -14.81 17.93
C ASP A 185 -22.01 -14.22 16.83
N ASP A 186 -21.48 -15.05 15.91
CA ASP A 186 -20.63 -14.55 14.82
C ASP A 186 -21.42 -13.69 13.84
N ILE A 187 -22.68 -14.06 13.59
CA ILE A 187 -23.59 -13.30 12.71
C ILE A 187 -24.01 -12.01 13.40
N ILE A 188 -24.40 -12.06 14.69
CA ILE A 188 -24.77 -10.89 15.49
C ILE A 188 -23.64 -9.85 15.47
N MET A 189 -22.42 -10.25 15.87
CA MET A 189 -21.26 -9.36 15.91
C MET A 189 -20.95 -8.74 14.54
N LEU A 190 -21.14 -9.49 13.45
CA LEU A 190 -20.92 -8.98 12.10
C LEU A 190 -21.98 -7.95 11.68
N ILE A 191 -23.25 -8.18 12.00
CA ILE A 191 -24.34 -7.23 11.70
C ILE A 191 -24.16 -5.93 12.48
N GLU A 192 -23.79 -6.02 13.76
CA GLU A 192 -23.51 -4.86 14.60
C GLU A 192 -22.34 -4.03 14.04
N LEU A 193 -21.28 -4.69 13.55
CA LEU A 193 -20.16 -4.03 12.88
C LEU A 193 -20.56 -3.30 11.58
N LEU A 194 -21.56 -3.80 10.87
CA LEU A 194 -22.04 -3.27 9.59
C LEU A 194 -23.10 -2.18 9.72
N SER A 195 -23.79 -2.15 10.86
CA SER A 195 -24.79 -1.13 11.14
C SER A 195 -24.13 0.24 11.07
N PRO A 196 -24.72 1.23 10.37
CA PRO A 196 -24.16 2.57 10.33
C PRO A 196 -23.93 2.99 11.78
N GLN A 197 -22.68 3.23 12.14
CA GLN A 197 -22.40 4.03 13.32
C GLN A 197 -23.11 5.33 13.04
N LYS A 198 -24.32 5.49 13.61
CA LYS A 198 -24.89 6.80 13.79
C LYS A 198 -23.74 7.55 14.43
N VAL A 199 -23.20 8.55 13.72
CA VAL A 199 -22.42 9.61 14.31
C VAL A 199 -23.40 10.41 15.19
N ILE A 200 -23.86 9.73 16.22
CA ILE A 200 -24.22 10.32 17.47
C ILE A 200 -22.86 10.37 18.16
N VAL A 201 -22.15 11.48 17.97
CA VAL A 201 -21.32 11.98 19.06
C VAL A 201 -22.30 12.38 20.16
N LYS A 202 -22.73 11.39 20.95
CA LYS A 202 -23.08 11.52 22.35
C LYS A 202 -22.14 10.54 23.00
N SER A 203 -20.95 11.00 23.34
CA SER A 203 -20.61 11.29 24.73
C SER A 203 -20.46 10.03 25.59
N SER A 204 -21.04 8.86 25.29
CA SER A 204 -20.99 7.71 26.23
C SER A 204 -19.59 7.18 26.47
N GLU A 205 -18.77 6.90 25.45
CA GLU A 205 -17.41 6.34 25.69
C GLU A 205 -16.45 7.38 26.29
N LEU A 206 -16.59 8.67 25.92
CA LEU A 206 -15.76 9.72 26.50
C LEU A 206 -16.23 10.03 27.92
N ASP A 207 -17.53 10.08 28.18
CA ASP A 207 -18.11 10.24 29.52
C ASP A 207 -17.73 9.02 30.38
N GLU A 208 -17.80 7.80 29.85
CA GLU A 208 -17.35 6.57 30.54
C GLU A 208 -15.85 6.59 30.81
N PHE A 209 -15.03 7.09 29.89
CA PHE A 209 -13.62 7.33 30.16
C PHE A 209 -13.40 8.41 31.22
N ILE A 210 -14.22 9.46 31.23
CA ILE A 210 -14.17 10.52 32.25
C ILE A 210 -14.63 9.97 33.61
N GLU A 211 -15.55 9.01 33.65
CA GLU A 211 -16.01 8.35 34.88
C GLU A 211 -15.02 7.29 35.37
N SER A 212 -14.58 6.39 34.49
CA SER A 212 -13.82 5.18 34.81
C SER A 212 -12.65 4.96 33.82
N PRO A 213 -11.62 5.83 33.81
CA PRO A 213 -10.52 5.76 32.83
C PRO A 213 -9.61 4.53 32.99
N ILE A 214 -9.71 3.79 34.10
CA ILE A 214 -8.88 2.62 34.37
C ILE A 214 -9.19 1.46 33.42
N ASP A 215 -10.45 1.34 33.01
CA ASP A 215 -10.98 0.26 32.16
C ASP A 215 -10.52 0.37 30.71
N PHE A 216 -10.05 1.56 30.31
CA PHE A 216 -9.62 1.84 28.94
C PHE A 216 -8.17 1.43 28.72
N SER A 217 -7.90 0.58 27.74
CA SER A 217 -6.54 0.25 27.29
C SER A 217 -5.87 1.44 26.57
N LYS A 218 -4.57 1.33 26.31
CA LYS A 218 -3.85 2.37 25.52
C LYS A 218 -4.40 2.50 24.10
N ASN A 219 -4.97 1.44 23.52
CA ASN A 219 -5.54 1.48 22.17
C ASN A 219 -6.91 2.13 22.19
N ASP A 220 -7.71 1.91 23.24
CA ASP A 220 -9.03 2.50 23.39
C ASP A 220 -8.92 4.03 23.50
N ILE A 221 -7.97 4.51 24.32
CA ILE A 221 -7.65 5.96 24.42
C ILE A 221 -7.22 6.56 23.07
N ARG A 222 -6.57 5.78 22.20
CA ARG A 222 -6.13 6.24 20.87
C ARG A 222 -7.29 6.44 19.90
N VAL A 223 -8.44 5.82 20.12
CA VAL A 223 -9.63 5.99 19.28
C VAL A 223 -10.67 6.92 19.88
N LEU A 224 -10.56 7.27 21.17
CA LEU A 224 -11.47 8.22 21.83
C LEU A 224 -11.61 9.55 21.06
N PRO A 225 -12.83 10.12 21.01
CA PRO A 225 -13.12 11.35 20.28
C PRO A 225 -12.48 12.57 20.94
N LEU A 226 -12.50 13.69 20.22
CA LEU A 226 -11.99 14.99 20.71
C LEU A 226 -12.98 15.59 21.72
N ALA A 227 -12.51 15.87 22.94
CA ALA A 227 -13.29 16.46 24.02
C ALA A 227 -13.75 17.90 23.71
N SER A 228 -14.91 18.27 24.24
CA SER A 228 -15.33 19.67 24.35
C SER A 228 -14.58 20.39 25.48
N LEU A 229 -14.70 21.72 25.58
CA LEU A 229 -14.12 22.47 26.69
C LEU A 229 -14.72 22.06 28.05
N ASP A 230 -16.00 21.68 28.08
CA ASP A 230 -16.66 21.17 29.29
C ASP A 230 -16.07 19.83 29.72
N ASP A 231 -15.81 18.93 28.77
CA ASP A 231 -15.21 17.63 29.05
C ASP A 231 -13.77 17.76 29.55
N PHE A 232 -12.98 18.67 28.96
CA PHE A 232 -11.66 19.00 29.51
C PHE A 232 -11.75 19.52 30.94
N GLN A 233 -12.75 20.35 31.25
CA GLN A 233 -12.96 20.86 32.61
C GLN A 233 -13.34 19.74 33.59
N LYS A 234 -14.21 18.80 33.18
CA LYS A 234 -14.54 17.60 33.98
C LYS A 234 -13.30 16.76 34.28
N ILE A 235 -12.50 16.45 33.26
CA ILE A 235 -11.24 15.70 33.40
C ILE A 235 -10.32 16.39 34.41
N ILE A 236 -10.09 17.69 34.25
CA ILE A 236 -9.18 18.44 35.12
C ILE A 236 -9.71 18.53 36.56
N ASN A 237 -11.02 18.65 36.76
CA ASN A 237 -11.62 18.63 38.08
C ASN A 237 -11.43 17.27 38.78
N LYS A 238 -11.61 16.17 38.05
CA LYS A 238 -11.34 14.83 38.57
C LYS A 238 -9.87 14.61 38.90
N MET A 239 -8.97 15.04 38.01
CA MET A 239 -7.52 14.95 38.24
C MET A 239 -7.05 15.70 39.50
N LYS A 240 -7.76 16.76 39.94
CA LYS A 240 -7.42 17.46 41.20
C LYS A 240 -7.72 16.65 42.45
N GLN A 241 -8.72 15.76 42.39
CA GLN A 241 -9.24 15.00 43.52
C GLN A 241 -8.80 13.52 43.51
N GLU A 242 -8.28 13.05 42.38
CA GLU A 242 -7.91 11.65 42.16
C GLU A 242 -6.59 11.26 42.86
N PRO A 243 -6.60 10.29 43.80
CA PRO A 243 -5.38 9.75 44.41
C PRO A 243 -4.68 8.68 43.57
N ASP A 244 -5.35 7.98 42.64
CA ASP A 244 -4.73 6.89 41.88
C ASP A 244 -3.87 7.41 40.71
N VAL A 245 -2.57 7.17 40.83
CA VAL A 245 -1.54 7.48 39.82
C VAL A 245 -1.82 6.82 38.47
N ASN A 246 -2.40 5.62 38.43
CA ASN A 246 -2.70 4.93 37.18
C ASN A 246 -3.85 5.60 36.43
N VAL A 247 -4.89 6.03 37.15
CA VAL A 247 -6.00 6.83 36.60
C VAL A 247 -5.47 8.17 36.06
N LEU A 248 -4.65 8.88 36.84
CA LEU A 248 -4.01 10.13 36.39
C LEU A 248 -3.18 9.95 35.11
N LYS A 249 -2.45 8.83 34.97
CA LYS A 249 -1.70 8.51 33.75
C LYS A 249 -2.60 8.30 32.53
N LYS A 250 -3.81 7.76 32.70
CA LYS A 250 -4.79 7.56 31.62
C LYS A 250 -5.32 8.90 31.12
N TYR A 251 -5.75 9.78 32.03
CA TYR A 251 -6.13 11.14 31.68
C TYR A 251 -5.02 11.90 30.95
N LEU A 252 -3.79 11.85 31.46
CA LEU A 252 -2.64 12.48 30.82
C LEU A 252 -2.35 11.92 29.41
N ALA A 253 -2.55 10.62 29.19
CA ALA A 253 -2.38 10.01 27.88
C ALA A 253 -3.42 10.55 26.87
N TYR A 254 -4.68 10.65 27.29
CA TYR A 254 -5.74 11.25 26.49
C TYR A 254 -5.45 12.73 26.19
N LEU A 255 -5.20 13.55 27.22
CA LEU A 255 -4.95 14.99 27.07
C LEU A 255 -3.76 15.31 26.15
N ARG A 256 -2.69 14.50 26.16
CA ARG A 256 -1.54 14.69 25.26
C ARG A 256 -1.88 14.46 23.79
N LYS A 257 -2.82 13.55 23.51
CA LYS A 257 -3.30 13.28 22.16
C LYS A 257 -4.23 14.39 21.68
N THR A 258 -5.07 14.92 22.57
CA THR A 258 -6.18 15.82 22.25
C THR A 258 -5.93 17.28 22.65
N SER A 259 -4.68 17.67 22.94
CA SER A 259 -4.35 19.01 23.43
C SER A 259 -4.81 20.12 22.48
N GLN A 260 -5.52 21.12 23.01
CA GLN A 260 -6.00 22.28 22.24
C GLN A 260 -5.64 23.61 22.91
N ILE A 261 -5.36 24.63 22.09
CA ILE A 261 -5.07 25.99 22.56
C ILE A 261 -6.23 26.52 23.40
N ASN A 262 -7.48 26.34 22.96
CA ASN A 262 -8.65 26.87 23.69
C ASN A 262 -8.82 26.29 25.09
N ALA A 263 -8.30 25.08 25.34
CA ALA A 263 -8.37 24.41 26.65
C ALA A 263 -7.16 24.73 27.56
N VAL A 264 -6.17 25.49 27.09
CA VAL A 264 -4.98 25.87 27.87
C VAL A 264 -5.32 26.49 29.24
N PRO A 265 -6.29 27.42 29.38
CA PRO A 265 -6.67 27.95 30.69
C PRO A 265 -7.13 26.86 31.67
N ILE A 266 -7.74 25.78 31.16
CA ILE A 266 -8.18 24.63 31.95
C ILE A 266 -6.96 23.82 32.40
N TYR A 267 -6.02 23.52 31.50
CA TYR A 267 -4.78 22.79 31.83
C TYR A 267 -3.95 23.50 32.91
N PHE A 268 -3.87 24.85 32.84
CA PHE A 268 -3.16 25.65 33.84
C PHE A 268 -3.77 25.62 35.25
N GLN A 269 -4.99 25.10 35.44
CA GLN A 269 -5.55 24.89 36.78
C GLN A 269 -4.77 23.84 37.59
N LEU A 270 -3.93 23.01 36.94
CA LEU A 270 -3.05 22.03 37.59
C LEU A 270 -1.62 22.54 37.78
N ILE A 271 -1.28 23.78 37.36
CA ILE A 271 0.12 24.27 37.33
C ILE A 271 0.77 24.42 38.72
N ASP A 272 -0.06 24.52 39.77
CA ASP A 272 0.39 24.62 41.16
C ASP A 272 0.15 23.33 41.95
N ASN A 273 -0.37 22.27 41.30
CA ASN A 273 -0.67 20.99 41.95
C ASN A 273 0.62 20.24 42.34
N GLN A 274 0.75 19.94 43.64
CA GLN A 274 1.94 19.32 44.24
C GLN A 274 1.84 17.78 44.40
N THR A 275 0.77 17.14 43.90
CA THR A 275 0.61 15.68 43.99
C THR A 275 1.76 14.98 43.27
N VAL A 276 2.55 14.20 44.02
CA VAL A 276 3.73 13.49 43.48
C VAL A 276 3.28 12.21 42.79
N ILE A 277 3.58 12.10 41.49
CA ILE A 277 3.14 10.97 40.65
C ILE A 277 4.23 9.92 40.49
N THR A 278 5.49 10.37 40.37
CA THR A 278 6.65 9.50 40.23
C THR A 278 7.91 10.23 40.70
N LYS A 279 9.01 9.51 40.88
CA LYS A 279 10.34 10.12 41.08
C LYS A 279 11.19 9.90 39.83
N LYS A 280 12.00 10.89 39.45
CA LYS A 280 13.03 10.75 38.40
C LYS A 280 14.29 11.46 38.88
N TYR A 281 15.44 10.77 38.88
CA TYR A 281 16.71 11.29 39.40
C TYR A 281 16.60 11.85 40.82
N ASN A 282 15.96 11.11 41.73
CA ASN A 282 15.64 11.54 43.11
C ASN A 282 14.82 12.84 43.25
N THR A 283 14.31 13.39 42.14
CA THR A 283 13.44 14.56 42.15
C THR A 283 11.98 14.10 42.04
N PRO A 284 11.06 14.58 42.92
CA PRO A 284 9.64 14.29 42.79
C PRO A 284 9.09 14.96 41.52
N ILE A 285 8.38 14.18 40.72
CA ILE A 285 7.64 14.64 39.54
C ILE A 285 6.18 14.78 39.94
N THR A 286 5.70 16.01 39.90
CA THR A 286 4.34 16.38 40.31
C THR A 286 3.35 16.31 39.15
N LEU A 287 2.06 16.38 39.46
CA LEU A 287 1.04 16.51 38.43
C LEU A 287 1.19 17.81 37.63
N ALA A 288 1.64 18.89 38.26
CA ALA A 288 2.01 20.14 37.58
C ALA A 288 3.13 19.95 36.55
N ASP A 289 4.08 19.06 36.82
CA ASP A 289 5.13 18.75 35.85
C ASP A 289 4.60 17.94 34.66
N LEU A 290 3.66 17.02 34.91
CA LEU A 290 3.13 16.11 33.88
C LEU A 290 2.09 16.74 32.96
N ILE A 291 1.48 17.87 33.35
CA ILE A 291 0.59 18.65 32.48
C ILE A 291 1.38 19.50 31.47
N ILE A 292 2.67 19.78 31.72
CA ILE A 292 3.51 20.56 30.80
C ILE A 292 3.54 19.98 29.39
N PRO A 293 3.77 18.67 29.16
CA PRO A 293 3.67 18.09 27.82
C PRO A 293 2.33 18.29 27.10
N VAL A 294 1.22 18.45 27.84
CA VAL A 294 -0.10 18.75 27.25
C VAL A 294 -0.13 20.19 26.75
N ILE A 295 0.37 21.13 27.57
CA ILE A 295 0.48 22.55 27.23
C ILE A 295 1.45 22.74 26.06
N GLU A 296 2.63 22.10 26.11
CA GLU A 296 3.63 22.11 25.04
C GLU A 296 3.07 21.52 23.74
N GLY A 297 2.23 20.47 23.83
CA GLY A 297 1.49 19.89 22.72
C GLY A 297 0.54 20.88 22.04
N ALA A 298 -0.21 21.65 22.84
CA ALA A 298 -1.15 22.66 22.33
C ALA A 298 -0.44 23.77 21.53
N TYR A 299 0.77 24.17 21.94
CA TYR A 299 1.55 25.23 21.27
C TYR A 299 2.62 24.72 20.30
N LYS A 300 2.90 23.40 20.28
CA LYS A 300 4.08 22.82 19.60
C LYS A 300 5.38 23.56 19.94
N HIS A 301 5.54 23.93 21.21
CA HIS A 301 6.68 24.66 21.73
C HIS A 301 7.16 24.02 23.04
N HIS A 302 8.47 23.88 23.21
CA HIS A 302 9.06 23.24 24.39
C HIS A 302 10.08 24.19 25.01
N PHE A 303 9.95 24.43 26.32
CA PHE A 303 10.96 25.21 27.04
C PHE A 303 12.07 24.30 27.56
N VAL A 304 13.32 24.73 27.43
CA VAL A 304 14.44 24.07 28.10
C VAL A 304 14.33 24.32 29.62
N PRO A 305 14.30 23.26 30.46
CA PRO A 305 14.32 23.41 31.92
C PRO A 305 15.56 24.18 32.39
N LYS A 306 15.43 24.99 33.46
CA LYS A 306 16.57 25.74 34.01
C LYS A 306 17.63 24.83 34.62
N GLU A 307 17.20 23.74 35.25
CA GLU A 307 18.07 22.75 35.89
C GLU A 307 18.11 21.49 35.03
N LYS A 308 19.31 20.98 34.71
CA LYS A 308 19.47 19.73 33.94
C LYS A 308 18.88 18.51 34.66
N THR A 309 18.70 18.58 35.98
CA THR A 309 18.14 17.52 36.83
C THR A 309 16.62 17.45 36.78
N ARG A 310 15.93 18.53 36.35
CA ARG A 310 14.47 18.55 36.21
C ARG A 310 14.05 18.31 34.76
N PRO A 311 13.14 17.34 34.50
CA PRO A 311 12.74 17.00 33.13
C PRO A 311 11.75 17.98 32.48
N PHE A 312 11.11 18.88 33.24
CA PHE A 312 10.07 19.78 32.74
C PHE A 312 10.35 21.24 33.12
N ALA A 313 9.96 22.17 32.25
CA ALA A 313 10.14 23.61 32.44
C ALA A 313 8.95 24.27 33.14
N THR A 314 8.39 23.62 34.16
CA THR A 314 7.15 23.99 34.84
C THR A 314 7.16 25.44 35.34
N GLU A 315 8.26 25.90 35.94
CA GLU A 315 8.37 27.29 36.42
C GLU A 315 8.35 28.34 35.29
N LYS A 316 8.87 28.02 34.09
CA LYS A 316 8.82 28.95 32.96
C LYS A 316 7.39 29.11 32.46
N TRP A 317 6.67 28.00 32.30
CA TRP A 317 5.25 28.01 31.93
C TRP A 317 4.38 28.69 33.00
N ARG A 318 4.64 28.42 34.29
CA ARG A 318 3.97 29.09 35.41
C ARG A 318 4.20 30.60 35.39
N HIS A 319 5.44 31.03 35.18
CA HIS A 319 5.77 32.46 35.11
C HIS A 319 5.06 33.14 33.93
N LEU A 320 5.13 32.54 32.74
CA LEU A 320 4.47 33.07 31.55
C LEU A 320 2.95 33.18 31.74
N TRP A 321 2.32 32.20 32.38
CA TRP A 321 0.91 32.26 32.74
C TRP A 321 0.59 33.37 33.74
N LYS A 322 1.43 33.58 34.75
CA LYS A 322 1.24 34.67 35.73
C LYS A 322 1.36 36.05 35.09
N THR A 323 2.28 36.23 34.14
CA THR A 323 2.56 37.54 33.54
C THR A 323 1.69 37.86 32.34
N ASP A 324 1.29 36.87 31.54
CA ASP A 324 0.71 37.10 30.21
C ASP A 324 -0.49 36.19 29.86
N LYS A 325 -1.20 35.62 30.85
CA LYS A 325 -2.38 34.77 30.58
C LYS A 325 -3.45 35.39 29.70
N LYS A 326 -3.58 36.73 29.67
CA LYS A 326 -4.61 37.41 28.87
C LYS A 326 -4.39 37.20 27.37
N ASN A 327 -3.15 36.99 26.94
CA ASN A 327 -2.75 36.85 25.54
C ASN A 327 -2.38 35.39 25.19
N TYR A 328 -2.84 34.40 25.96
CA TYR A 328 -2.41 33.00 25.79
C TYR A 328 -2.61 32.47 24.36
N LYS A 329 -3.71 32.86 23.69
CA LYS A 329 -3.97 32.47 22.30
C LYS A 329 -2.90 33.00 21.34
N ASP A 330 -2.31 34.16 21.64
CA ASP A 330 -1.29 34.82 20.83
C ASP A 330 0.14 34.34 21.15
N TRP A 331 0.32 33.49 22.16
CA TRP A 331 1.63 32.90 22.44
C TRP A 331 2.16 32.07 21.28
N VAL A 332 1.30 31.56 20.40
CA VAL A 332 1.73 30.93 19.13
C VAL A 332 2.60 31.88 18.31
N ASN A 333 2.20 33.16 18.20
CA ASN A 333 2.97 34.20 17.52
C ASN A 333 4.27 34.49 18.27
N LEU A 334 4.20 34.63 19.60
CA LEU A 334 5.39 34.85 20.43
C LEU A 334 6.43 33.74 20.24
N PHE A 335 6.01 32.48 20.27
CA PHE A 335 6.90 31.33 20.11
C PHE A 335 7.42 31.19 18.67
N PHE A 336 6.62 31.57 17.67
CA PHE A 336 7.07 31.62 16.29
C PHE A 336 8.18 32.68 16.12
N GLU A 337 7.98 33.89 16.65
CA GLU A 337 8.99 34.96 16.64
C GLU A 337 10.26 34.57 17.42
N GLN A 338 10.12 33.87 18.54
CA GLN A 338 11.27 33.32 19.26
C GLN A 338 12.07 32.32 18.43
N LYS A 339 11.39 31.44 17.67
CA LYS A 339 12.07 30.50 16.75
C LYS A 339 12.75 31.24 15.60
N LEU A 340 12.13 32.29 15.05
CA LEU A 340 12.79 33.13 14.04
C LEU A 340 14.05 33.81 14.59
N LYS A 341 14.00 34.32 15.83
CA LYS A 341 15.19 34.83 16.53
C LYS A 341 16.22 33.75 16.78
N GLU A 342 15.82 32.54 17.15
CA GLU A 342 16.73 31.40 17.29
C GLU A 342 17.44 31.09 15.96
N LEU A 343 16.70 31.04 14.83
CA LEU A 343 17.28 30.87 13.50
C LEU A 343 18.33 31.95 13.19
N GLN A 344 18.07 33.20 13.57
CA GLN A 344 18.94 34.33 13.29
C GLN A 344 20.19 34.36 14.20
N PHE A 345 20.03 34.14 15.51
CA PHE A 345 21.06 34.44 16.51
C PHE A 345 21.73 33.23 17.14
N ALA A 346 21.16 32.02 17.03
CA ALA A 346 21.83 30.84 17.58
C ALA A 346 23.07 30.48 16.74
N ASP A 347 24.16 30.11 17.41
CA ASP A 347 25.37 29.60 16.76
C ASP A 347 25.20 28.16 16.24
N LYS A 348 24.35 27.39 16.93
CA LYS A 348 24.04 25.99 16.61
C LYS A 348 22.55 25.76 16.66
N LEU A 349 22.04 25.05 15.66
CA LEU A 349 20.63 24.73 15.51
C LEU A 349 20.39 23.22 15.42
N ASN A 350 19.19 22.81 15.80
CA ASN A 350 18.65 21.49 15.52
C ASN A 350 17.74 21.56 14.28
N ILE A 351 17.73 20.53 13.43
CA ILE A 351 16.85 20.49 12.24
C ILE A 351 15.37 20.62 12.60
N LYS A 352 15.02 20.20 13.83
CA LYS A 352 13.68 20.35 14.37
C LYS A 352 13.24 21.82 14.42
N THR A 353 14.14 22.76 14.74
CA THR A 353 13.81 24.19 14.80
C THR A 353 13.38 24.71 13.42
N ILE A 354 14.12 24.39 12.36
CA ILE A 354 13.77 24.77 10.98
C ILE A 354 12.46 24.11 10.54
N ASN A 355 12.31 22.80 10.78
CA ASN A 355 11.11 22.04 10.42
C ASN A 355 9.86 22.59 11.13
N GLU A 356 9.99 23.02 12.39
CA GLU A 356 8.89 23.61 13.15
C GLU A 356 8.50 25.00 12.61
N VAL A 357 9.46 25.77 12.07
CA VAL A 357 9.16 27.05 11.39
C VAL A 357 8.43 26.79 10.07
N PHE A 358 8.89 25.83 9.26
CA PHE A 358 8.20 25.46 8.02
C PHE A 358 6.79 24.90 8.26
N ALA A 359 6.58 24.16 9.36
CA ALA A 359 5.26 23.60 9.70
C ALA A 359 4.34 24.56 10.46
N ALA A 360 4.79 25.78 10.77
CA ALA A 360 3.99 26.74 11.52
C ALA A 360 2.85 27.31 10.68
N LYS A 361 1.67 27.50 11.28
CA LYS A 361 0.51 28.11 10.61
C LYS A 361 0.78 29.54 10.09
N HIS A 362 1.69 30.25 10.74
CA HIS A 362 2.11 31.61 10.38
C HIS A 362 3.32 31.65 9.43
N TYR A 363 3.76 30.50 8.92
CA TYR A 363 4.79 30.46 7.90
C TYR A 363 4.35 31.22 6.65
N ALA A 364 5.28 32.00 6.09
CA ALA A 364 5.10 32.72 4.85
C ALA A 364 6.36 32.53 3.98
N PRO A 365 6.24 32.52 2.64
CA PRO A 365 7.37 32.30 1.73
C PRO A 365 8.59 33.19 1.97
N LYS A 366 8.38 34.42 2.50
CA LYS A 366 9.46 35.35 2.88
C LYS A 366 10.48 34.77 3.88
N TYR A 367 10.09 33.78 4.70
CA TYR A 367 10.99 33.15 5.67
C TYR A 367 11.81 31.99 5.09
N LYS A 368 11.53 31.55 3.85
CA LYS A 368 12.21 30.42 3.22
C LYS A 368 13.73 30.62 3.19
N ALA A 369 14.19 31.78 2.72
CA ALA A 369 15.61 32.10 2.65
C ALA A 369 16.28 32.06 4.02
N THR A 370 15.65 32.63 5.05
CA THR A 370 16.15 32.59 6.43
C THR A 370 16.27 31.16 6.97
N CYS A 371 15.26 30.32 6.70
CA CYS A 371 15.30 28.91 7.08
C CYS A 371 16.45 28.16 6.39
N LEU A 372 16.62 28.35 5.08
CA LEU A 372 17.67 27.68 4.31
C LEU A 372 19.08 28.16 4.67
N GLN A 373 19.27 29.46 4.91
CA GLN A 373 20.51 30.00 5.46
C GLN A 373 20.82 29.43 6.85
N GLY A 374 19.79 29.17 7.66
CA GLY A 374 19.90 28.50 8.95
C GLY A 374 20.48 27.09 8.89
N LEU A 375 20.45 26.41 7.74
CA LEU A 375 21.03 25.08 7.58
C LEU A 375 22.52 25.04 7.92
N LYS A 376 23.28 26.11 7.65
CA LYS A 376 24.73 26.19 7.94
C LYS A 376 25.03 25.98 9.44
N LYS A 377 24.07 26.32 10.30
CA LYS A 377 24.16 26.22 11.78
C LYS A 377 23.73 24.85 12.31
N ILE A 378 23.21 23.95 11.46
CA ILE A 378 22.66 22.67 11.90
C ILE A 378 23.75 21.72 12.36
N ARG A 379 23.61 21.18 13.57
CA ARG A 379 24.50 20.15 14.12
C ARG A 379 23.68 19.01 14.74
N PRO A 380 23.94 17.73 14.37
CA PRO A 380 24.93 17.26 13.37
C PRO A 380 24.47 17.50 11.93
N ILE A 381 25.41 17.68 10.99
CA ILE A 381 25.14 17.99 9.56
C ILE A 381 24.24 16.93 8.90
N LYS A 382 24.43 15.64 9.25
CA LYS A 382 23.58 14.53 8.76
C LYS A 382 22.08 14.68 9.04
N ALA A 383 21.68 15.59 9.93
CA ALA A 383 20.28 15.86 10.20
C ALA A 383 19.59 16.63 9.05
N ILE A 384 20.34 17.28 8.15
CA ILE A 384 19.81 18.09 7.04
C ILE A 384 18.94 17.26 6.10
N LYS A 385 19.26 15.98 5.87
CA LYS A 385 18.40 15.09 5.05
C LYS A 385 16.99 14.85 5.61
N LYS A 386 16.74 15.25 6.87
CA LYS A 386 15.43 15.20 7.52
C LYS A 386 14.68 16.53 7.42
N LEU A 387 15.14 17.45 6.58
CA LEU A 387 14.45 18.71 6.31
C LEU A 387 13.05 18.44 5.77
N LYS A 388 12.07 19.15 6.32
CA LYS A 388 10.66 19.08 5.91
C LYS A 388 10.21 20.48 5.50
N THR A 389 9.95 20.64 4.22
CA THR A 389 9.46 21.88 3.62
C THR A 389 7.97 21.74 3.26
N PRO A 390 7.22 22.85 3.17
CA PRO A 390 5.80 22.81 2.75
C PRO A 390 5.66 22.30 1.31
N GLU A 391 6.62 22.67 0.46
CA GLU A 391 6.75 22.23 -0.92
C GLU A 391 8.19 21.79 -1.17
N LYS A 392 8.41 20.90 -2.15
CA LYS A 392 9.77 20.51 -2.55
C LYS A 392 10.57 21.73 -3.02
N LEU A 393 11.86 21.74 -2.70
CA LEU A 393 12.79 22.81 -3.10
C LEU A 393 13.01 22.83 -4.62
N SER A 394 13.29 23.99 -5.19
CA SER A 394 13.70 24.14 -6.60
C SER A 394 15.20 23.99 -6.70
N VAL A 395 15.68 23.24 -7.69
CA VAL A 395 17.12 23.11 -7.94
C VAL A 395 17.68 24.46 -8.37
N LYS A 396 16.97 25.18 -9.24
CA LYS A 396 17.41 26.47 -9.79
C LYS A 396 17.61 27.57 -8.74
N THR A 397 16.79 27.59 -7.68
CA THR A 397 16.81 28.68 -6.71
C THR A 397 17.38 28.30 -5.35
N ASP A 398 17.23 27.03 -4.94
CA ASP A 398 17.48 26.63 -3.56
C ASP A 398 18.73 25.74 -3.39
N LEU A 399 19.25 25.14 -4.47
CA LEU A 399 20.40 24.23 -4.38
C LEU A 399 21.66 24.94 -3.87
N GLN A 400 21.82 26.23 -4.19
CA GLN A 400 22.91 27.09 -3.68
C GLN A 400 23.08 27.06 -2.16
N TYR A 401 22.01 26.82 -1.39
CA TYR A 401 22.10 26.76 0.07
C TYR A 401 22.78 25.49 0.58
N PHE A 402 23.01 24.50 -0.29
CA PHE A 402 23.62 23.22 0.03
C PHE A 402 25.09 23.12 -0.39
N GLU A 403 25.60 24.08 -1.16
CA GLU A 403 26.97 24.11 -1.71
C GLU A 403 28.08 24.19 -0.66
N ASP A 404 27.78 24.53 0.59
CA ASP A 404 28.82 24.60 1.64
C ASP A 404 28.88 23.33 2.49
N PHE A 405 28.05 22.32 2.22
CA PHE A 405 28.04 21.08 2.99
C PHE A 405 28.92 20.00 2.36
N TYR A 406 29.67 19.32 3.23
CA TYR A 406 30.39 18.09 2.93
C TYR A 406 29.61 16.94 3.55
N PHE A 407 28.83 16.26 2.71
CA PHE A 407 28.01 15.11 3.08
C PHE A 407 28.79 13.83 2.85
N SER A 408 28.58 12.79 3.67
CA SER A 408 28.98 11.45 3.26
C SER A 408 28.06 10.95 2.14
N TYR A 409 28.45 9.88 1.46
CA TYR A 409 27.65 9.29 0.38
C TYR A 409 26.19 8.99 0.79
N LYS A 410 25.94 8.55 2.03
CA LYS A 410 24.60 8.22 2.58
C LYS A 410 23.72 9.43 2.88
N GLU A 411 24.33 10.61 2.93
CA GLU A 411 23.58 11.85 3.08
C GLU A 411 23.41 12.53 1.73
N LEU A 412 24.43 12.48 0.86
CA LEU A 412 24.40 13.10 -0.45
C LEU A 412 23.36 12.47 -1.38
N ASP A 413 23.22 11.13 -1.39
CA ASP A 413 22.25 10.42 -2.23
C ASP A 413 20.78 10.71 -1.85
N ASP A 414 20.52 11.12 -0.61
CA ASP A 414 19.22 11.53 -0.11
C ASP A 414 18.86 13.00 -0.45
N ILE A 415 19.85 13.85 -0.74
CA ILE A 415 19.63 15.29 -1.00
C ILE A 415 18.64 15.54 -2.14
N PRO A 416 18.71 14.88 -3.32
CA PRO A 416 17.77 15.13 -4.42
C PRO A 416 16.30 14.92 -4.03
N LYS A 417 16.00 14.10 -3.01
CA LYS A 417 14.63 13.84 -2.54
C LYS A 417 13.96 15.09 -1.95
N LEU A 418 14.75 16.05 -1.47
CA LEU A 418 14.28 17.33 -0.95
C LEU A 418 13.81 18.28 -2.08
N PHE A 419 14.17 17.97 -3.33
CA PHE A 419 13.96 18.84 -4.48
C PHE A 419 12.89 18.31 -5.44
N LYS A 420 12.23 19.26 -6.10
CA LYS A 420 11.64 19.08 -7.41
C LYS A 420 12.75 19.38 -8.40
N VAL A 421 13.23 18.36 -9.11
CA VAL A 421 14.36 18.46 -10.04
C VAL A 421 13.91 19.16 -11.32
N ASP A 422 13.77 20.48 -11.25
CA ASP A 422 13.39 21.37 -12.35
C ASP A 422 14.59 21.82 -13.22
N ASP A 423 15.81 21.49 -12.80
CA ASP A 423 17.04 21.54 -13.58
C ASP A 423 17.91 20.30 -13.29
N ALA A 424 17.77 19.27 -14.11
CA ALA A 424 18.47 18.00 -13.89
C ALA A 424 19.97 18.10 -14.16
N GLN A 425 20.40 18.99 -15.08
CA GLN A 425 21.82 19.19 -15.37
C GLN A 425 22.52 19.83 -14.17
N MET A 426 21.91 20.86 -13.57
CA MET A 426 22.45 21.51 -12.37
C MET A 426 22.52 20.55 -11.17
N MET A 427 21.49 19.73 -10.95
CA MET A 427 21.53 18.68 -9.90
C MET A 427 22.63 17.66 -10.18
N PHE A 428 22.78 17.21 -11.43
CA PHE A 428 23.82 16.27 -11.81
C PHE A 428 25.23 16.84 -11.58
N ASP A 429 25.46 18.09 -12.00
CA ASP A 429 26.75 18.75 -11.85
C ASP A 429 27.14 18.92 -10.38
N TYR A 430 26.18 19.31 -9.53
CA TYR A 430 26.36 19.37 -8.09
C TYR A 430 26.73 18.02 -7.48
N LEU A 431 26.04 16.93 -7.85
CA LEU A 431 26.35 15.60 -7.31
C LEU A 431 27.73 15.12 -7.75
N VAL A 432 28.12 15.35 -9.01
CA VAL A 432 29.46 15.00 -9.51
C VAL A 432 30.54 15.73 -8.71
N GLU A 433 30.39 17.04 -8.51
CA GLU A 433 31.33 17.85 -7.73
C GLU A 433 31.43 17.35 -6.28
N ARG A 434 30.28 17.09 -5.63
CA ARG A 434 30.23 16.68 -4.22
C ARG A 434 30.72 15.26 -3.96
N SER A 435 30.75 14.41 -4.99
CA SER A 435 31.27 13.05 -4.88
C SER A 435 32.74 12.91 -5.26
N ALA A 436 33.43 14.00 -5.65
CA ALA A 436 34.77 13.93 -6.23
C ALA A 436 35.83 13.35 -5.26
N ASP A 437 35.66 13.56 -3.95
CA ASP A 437 36.60 13.13 -2.91
C ASP A 437 36.22 11.77 -2.27
N PHE A 438 35.17 11.10 -2.75
CA PHE A 438 34.76 9.79 -2.23
C PHE A 438 35.76 8.71 -2.61
N ASP A 439 35.97 7.75 -1.71
CA ASP A 439 36.73 6.56 -2.05
C ASP A 439 35.98 5.65 -3.04
N VAL A 440 36.66 4.63 -3.57
CA VAL A 440 36.11 3.72 -4.58
C VAL A 440 34.79 3.06 -4.12
N SER A 441 34.71 2.66 -2.84
CA SER A 441 33.54 1.98 -2.28
C SER A 441 32.37 2.95 -2.09
N GLU A 442 32.66 4.13 -1.56
CA GLU A 442 31.69 5.20 -1.38
C GLU A 442 31.12 5.69 -2.72
N LEU A 443 31.99 5.88 -3.72
CA LEU A 443 31.62 6.36 -5.05
C LEU A 443 30.75 5.32 -5.79
N GLY A 444 31.11 4.05 -5.73
CA GLY A 444 30.31 2.96 -6.31
C GLY A 444 28.92 2.86 -5.69
N THR A 445 28.86 2.86 -4.35
CA THR A 445 27.58 2.82 -3.60
C THR A 445 26.71 4.04 -3.90
N PHE A 446 27.32 5.23 -3.92
CA PHE A 446 26.65 6.49 -4.20
C PHE A 446 25.97 6.47 -5.57
N TRP A 447 26.72 6.19 -6.63
CA TRP A 447 26.17 6.20 -7.98
C TRP A 447 25.13 5.10 -8.18
N ASN A 448 25.33 3.90 -7.61
CA ASN A 448 24.30 2.86 -7.60
C ASN A 448 22.97 3.35 -7.00
N ASN A 449 23.01 4.17 -5.94
CA ASN A 449 21.81 4.76 -5.35
C ASN A 449 21.22 5.90 -6.19
N ILE A 450 22.04 6.71 -6.86
CA ILE A 450 21.55 7.74 -7.79
C ILE A 450 20.84 7.12 -9.00
N PHE A 451 21.35 6.02 -9.56
CA PHE A 451 20.70 5.29 -10.67
C PHE A 451 19.30 4.75 -10.34
N ARG A 452 18.97 4.59 -9.05
CA ARG A 452 17.61 4.20 -8.62
C ARG A 452 16.61 5.36 -8.65
N GLN A 453 17.06 6.60 -8.89
CA GLN A 453 16.20 7.78 -8.86
C GLN A 453 15.64 8.08 -10.26
N ALA A 454 14.31 8.18 -10.36
CA ALA A 454 13.61 8.38 -11.62
C ALA A 454 14.12 9.60 -12.41
N TRP A 455 14.32 10.74 -11.73
CA TRP A 455 14.80 11.98 -12.37
C TRP A 455 16.15 11.79 -13.08
N PHE A 456 17.05 10.96 -12.53
CA PHE A 456 18.39 10.75 -13.08
C PHE A 456 18.32 9.86 -14.32
N LEU A 457 17.54 8.78 -14.26
CA LEU A 457 17.29 7.92 -15.41
C LEU A 457 16.61 8.69 -16.55
N GLU A 458 15.64 9.55 -16.26
CA GLU A 458 15.01 10.43 -17.25
C GLU A 458 16.03 11.40 -17.86
N PHE A 459 16.87 12.01 -17.03
CA PHE A 459 17.90 12.94 -17.47
C PHE A 459 18.90 12.30 -18.43
N ILE A 460 19.51 11.17 -18.06
CA ILE A 460 20.52 10.52 -18.92
C ILE A 460 19.90 9.93 -20.20
N ASN A 461 18.66 9.43 -20.15
CA ASN A 461 18.00 8.91 -21.35
C ASN A 461 17.52 10.02 -22.28
N LYS A 462 17.24 11.23 -21.78
CA LYS A 462 16.92 12.39 -22.62
C LYS A 462 18.17 12.96 -23.30
N ASN A 463 19.28 12.99 -22.56
CA ASN A 463 20.58 13.38 -23.08
C ASN A 463 21.20 12.17 -23.79
N ASN A 464 20.75 11.91 -25.02
CA ASN A 464 21.12 10.75 -25.87
C ASN A 464 22.62 10.62 -26.22
N LYS A 465 23.51 11.32 -25.52
CA LYS A 465 24.94 11.32 -25.74
C LYS A 465 25.67 11.15 -24.42
N THR A 466 26.56 10.17 -24.39
CA THR A 466 27.54 10.06 -23.34
C THR A 466 28.46 11.28 -23.34
N ASN A 467 28.81 11.76 -22.15
CA ASN A 467 29.75 12.85 -21.95
C ASN A 467 30.86 12.40 -20.98
N THR A 468 31.91 13.22 -20.85
CA THR A 468 33.07 12.91 -20.00
C THR A 468 32.69 12.59 -18.55
N LYS A 469 31.67 13.26 -17.99
CA LYS A 469 31.22 13.00 -16.60
C LYS A 469 30.57 11.62 -16.48
N LEU A 470 29.77 11.20 -17.46
CA LEU A 470 29.16 9.87 -17.47
C LEU A 470 30.19 8.76 -17.70
N GLU A 471 31.20 8.98 -18.55
CA GLU A 471 32.32 8.03 -18.67
C GLU A 471 33.12 7.92 -17.36
N ASN A 472 33.36 9.03 -16.66
CA ASN A 472 34.01 8.98 -15.35
C ASN A 472 33.20 8.17 -14.33
N ILE A 473 31.87 8.30 -14.33
CA ILE A 473 30.98 7.50 -13.46
C ILE A 473 31.04 6.02 -13.87
N LYS A 474 31.06 5.72 -15.17
CA LYS A 474 31.23 4.35 -15.66
C LYS A 474 32.54 3.75 -15.18
N THR A 475 33.66 4.47 -15.33
CA THR A 475 34.97 4.03 -14.85
C THR A 475 34.95 3.80 -13.33
N ALA A 476 34.35 4.71 -12.56
CA ALA A 476 34.20 4.54 -11.11
C ALA A 476 33.44 3.26 -10.74
N LEU A 477 32.34 2.96 -11.43
CA LEU A 477 31.56 1.72 -11.22
C LEU A 477 32.35 0.47 -11.62
N GLN A 478 33.15 0.53 -12.68
CA GLN A 478 34.03 -0.57 -13.09
C GLN A 478 35.15 -0.81 -12.07
N THR A 479 35.79 0.25 -11.58
CA THR A 479 36.79 0.17 -10.50
C THR A 479 36.17 -0.40 -9.24
N TYR A 480 34.96 0.04 -8.87
CA TYR A 480 34.22 -0.49 -7.74
C TYR A 480 34.02 -2.01 -7.83
N LEU A 481 33.60 -2.53 -8.99
CA LEU A 481 33.47 -3.97 -9.23
C LEU A 481 34.78 -4.75 -9.09
N ASN A 482 35.90 -4.15 -9.49
CA ASN A 482 37.20 -4.84 -9.54
C ASN A 482 37.95 -4.79 -8.19
N GLU A 483 37.75 -3.73 -7.40
CA GLU A 483 38.58 -3.44 -6.22
C GLU A 483 37.86 -3.64 -4.88
N SER A 484 36.53 -3.78 -4.87
CA SER A 484 35.79 -3.93 -3.61
C SER A 484 35.73 -5.38 -3.14
N ASP A 485 36.32 -5.65 -1.96
CA ASP A 485 36.44 -6.99 -1.39
C ASP A 485 35.10 -7.61 -0.90
N LEU A 486 34.02 -6.83 -0.81
CA LEU A 486 32.76 -7.22 -0.15
C LEU A 486 31.51 -6.79 -0.92
N ILE A 487 31.45 -7.06 -2.23
CA ILE A 487 30.23 -6.83 -3.02
C ILE A 487 29.30 -8.05 -2.94
N SER A 488 28.02 -7.82 -2.64
CA SER A 488 26.99 -8.86 -2.74
C SER A 488 26.63 -9.15 -4.20
N GLU A 489 26.20 -10.37 -4.53
CA GLU A 489 25.75 -10.72 -5.89
C GLU A 489 24.70 -9.75 -6.46
N TYR A 490 23.77 -9.30 -5.61
CA TYR A 490 22.75 -8.32 -6.00
C TYR A 490 23.35 -6.94 -6.35
N GLU A 491 24.36 -6.51 -5.60
CA GLU A 491 25.04 -5.24 -5.82
C GLU A 491 25.95 -5.29 -7.05
N GLU A 492 26.60 -6.42 -7.30
CA GLU A 492 27.34 -6.69 -8.53
C GLU A 492 26.42 -6.62 -9.76
N GLN A 493 25.28 -7.32 -9.73
CA GLN A 493 24.27 -7.27 -10.80
C GLN A 493 23.75 -5.85 -11.04
N THR A 494 23.45 -5.10 -9.96
CA THR A 494 22.98 -3.71 -10.04
C THR A 494 24.04 -2.79 -10.66
N THR A 495 25.30 -2.96 -10.27
CA THR A 495 26.41 -2.15 -10.78
C THR A 495 26.64 -2.41 -12.27
N ASN A 496 26.64 -3.69 -12.67
CA ASN A 496 26.72 -4.08 -14.07
C ASN A 496 25.56 -3.53 -14.91
N LEU A 497 24.34 -3.53 -14.36
CA LEU A 497 23.18 -2.90 -14.99
C LEU A 497 23.45 -1.41 -15.25
N ASN A 498 23.94 -0.67 -14.26
CA ASN A 498 24.17 0.77 -14.36
C ASN A 498 25.27 1.11 -15.37
N ILE A 499 26.36 0.33 -15.41
CA ILE A 499 27.40 0.42 -16.44
C ILE A 499 26.78 0.22 -17.83
N SER A 500 25.98 -0.82 -18.02
CA SER A 500 25.34 -1.10 -19.31
C SER A 500 24.32 -0.04 -19.70
N ILE A 501 23.65 0.63 -18.75
CA ILE A 501 22.80 1.80 -19.05
C ILE A 501 23.64 2.91 -19.70
N ILE A 502 24.81 3.24 -19.16
CA ILE A 502 25.71 4.27 -19.72
C ILE A 502 26.22 3.86 -21.11
N GLU A 503 26.68 2.61 -21.27
CA GLU A 503 27.18 2.07 -22.55
C GLU A 503 26.13 2.02 -23.66
N SER A 504 24.85 2.02 -23.26
CA SER A 504 23.71 1.94 -24.16
C SER A 504 23.21 3.32 -24.61
N LEU A 505 23.70 4.43 -24.03
CA LEU A 505 23.21 5.76 -24.36
C LEU A 505 23.37 6.07 -25.85
N GLY A 506 22.34 6.67 -26.44
CA GLY A 506 22.29 6.99 -27.87
C GLY A 506 21.96 5.81 -28.82
N LYS A 507 21.89 4.57 -28.32
CA LYS A 507 21.48 3.40 -29.12
C LYS A 507 19.96 3.23 -29.13
N ASP A 508 19.42 2.70 -30.23
CA ASP A 508 18.02 2.27 -30.29
C ASP A 508 17.78 1.01 -29.45
N LEU A 509 16.53 0.76 -29.08
CA LEU A 509 16.16 -0.31 -28.15
C LEU A 509 16.65 -1.70 -28.59
N ILE A 510 16.60 -2.02 -29.88
CA ILE A 510 16.97 -3.34 -30.38
C ILE A 510 18.48 -3.51 -30.34
N SER A 511 19.24 -2.49 -30.74
CA SER A 511 20.70 -2.50 -30.59
C SER A 511 21.12 -2.73 -29.13
N LYS A 512 20.43 -2.10 -28.17
CA LYS A 512 20.68 -2.33 -26.73
C LYS A 512 20.44 -3.79 -26.31
N LEU A 513 19.35 -4.39 -26.80
CA LEU A 513 19.06 -5.80 -26.52
C LEU A 513 20.12 -6.72 -27.13
N MET A 514 20.52 -6.49 -28.38
CA MET A 514 21.55 -7.28 -29.07
C MET A 514 22.91 -7.18 -28.36
N ASP A 515 23.31 -5.98 -27.91
CA ASP A 515 24.53 -5.79 -27.13
C ASP A 515 24.48 -6.61 -25.82
N SER A 516 23.33 -6.63 -25.15
CA SER A 516 23.15 -7.41 -23.94
C SER A 516 23.20 -8.92 -24.22
N ILE A 517 22.57 -9.40 -25.30
CA ILE A 517 22.58 -10.81 -25.72
C ILE A 517 24.01 -11.29 -25.95
N HIS A 518 24.80 -10.51 -26.70
CA HIS A 518 26.19 -10.84 -27.05
C HIS A 518 27.21 -10.54 -25.94
N SER A 519 26.79 -9.94 -24.82
CA SER A 519 27.71 -9.65 -23.72
C SER A 519 28.25 -10.91 -23.05
N THR A 520 29.43 -10.81 -22.46
CA THR A 520 30.09 -11.90 -21.70
C THR A 520 29.59 -12.03 -20.26
N LYS A 521 28.56 -11.26 -19.87
CA LYS A 521 27.98 -11.26 -18.52
C LYS A 521 27.20 -12.56 -18.27
N ASP A 522 26.97 -12.89 -17.00
CA ASP A 522 26.14 -14.05 -16.62
C ASP A 522 24.66 -13.84 -17.00
N GLU A 523 23.90 -14.95 -17.08
CA GLU A 523 22.50 -14.93 -17.51
C GLU A 523 21.58 -14.11 -16.59
N SER A 524 21.84 -14.06 -15.28
CA SER A 524 21.02 -13.29 -14.34
C SER A 524 21.21 -11.78 -14.57
N THR A 525 22.46 -11.35 -14.76
CA THR A 525 22.80 -9.96 -15.09
C THR A 525 22.25 -9.56 -16.47
N LYS A 526 22.37 -10.44 -17.48
CA LYS A 526 21.75 -10.22 -18.80
C LYS A 526 20.24 -10.04 -18.69
N ALA A 527 19.55 -10.94 -17.97
CA ALA A 527 18.12 -10.88 -17.74
C ALA A 527 17.70 -9.55 -17.08
N LEU A 528 18.46 -9.07 -16.08
CA LEU A 528 18.21 -7.78 -15.42
C LEU A 528 18.38 -6.58 -16.38
N ILE A 529 19.44 -6.58 -17.20
CA ILE A 529 19.67 -5.55 -18.23
C ILE A 529 18.55 -5.56 -19.26
N GLN A 530 18.22 -6.72 -19.81
CA GLN A 530 17.16 -6.88 -20.80
C GLN A 530 15.79 -6.48 -20.25
N GLN A 531 15.45 -6.85 -19.01
CA GLN A 531 14.24 -6.40 -18.33
C GLN A 531 14.18 -4.87 -18.28
N SER A 532 15.30 -4.22 -17.91
CA SER A 532 15.38 -2.76 -17.87
C SER A 532 15.18 -2.12 -19.25
N ILE A 533 15.74 -2.72 -20.30
CA ILE A 533 15.57 -2.25 -21.68
C ILE A 533 14.11 -2.43 -22.13
N LEU A 534 13.51 -3.60 -21.93
CA LEU A 534 12.12 -3.90 -22.32
C LEU A 534 11.10 -3.01 -21.63
N ALA A 535 11.34 -2.62 -20.38
CA ALA A 535 10.47 -1.70 -19.67
C ALA A 535 10.29 -0.35 -20.42
N ARG A 536 11.26 0.04 -21.26
CA ARG A 536 11.22 1.26 -22.08
C ARG A 536 10.67 1.07 -23.50
N ALA A 537 10.31 -0.15 -23.89
CA ALA A 537 9.73 -0.43 -25.21
C ALA A 537 8.43 0.34 -25.48
N SER A 538 8.19 0.72 -26.72
CA SER A 538 6.89 1.26 -27.17
C SER A 538 6.09 0.18 -27.90
N TYR A 539 4.83 0.48 -28.24
CA TYR A 539 4.04 -0.40 -29.11
C TYR A 539 4.77 -0.68 -30.44
N HIS A 540 5.49 0.30 -30.99
CA HIS A 540 6.21 0.17 -32.25
C HIS A 540 7.38 -0.83 -32.20
N ASP A 541 7.89 -1.14 -31.01
CA ASP A 541 9.02 -2.06 -30.84
C ASP A 541 8.59 -3.53 -30.75
N ILE A 542 7.31 -3.82 -30.52
CA ILE A 542 6.78 -5.17 -30.28
C ILE A 542 7.26 -6.17 -31.33
N GLY A 543 7.02 -5.90 -32.63
CA GLY A 543 7.40 -6.83 -33.70
C GLY A 543 8.90 -7.12 -33.75
N LYS A 544 9.74 -6.12 -33.45
CA LYS A 544 11.20 -6.30 -33.43
C LYS A 544 11.67 -7.07 -32.19
N ILE A 545 11.08 -6.81 -31.03
CA ILE A 545 11.37 -7.53 -29.79
C ILE A 545 10.97 -9.01 -29.92
N VAL A 546 9.77 -9.28 -30.44
CA VAL A 546 9.28 -10.66 -30.66
C VAL A 546 10.19 -11.44 -31.61
N ALA A 547 10.86 -10.78 -32.56
CA ALA A 547 11.79 -11.44 -33.48
C ALA A 547 13.07 -11.96 -32.79
N ILE A 548 13.43 -11.44 -31.62
CA ILE A 548 14.65 -11.81 -30.88
C ILE A 548 14.37 -12.36 -29.47
N ILE A 549 13.10 -12.54 -29.11
CA ILE A 549 12.69 -12.85 -27.74
C ILE A 549 13.20 -14.19 -27.22
N ASP A 550 13.44 -15.15 -28.12
CA ASP A 550 13.99 -16.47 -27.83
C ASP A 550 15.49 -16.45 -27.51
N GLN A 551 16.16 -15.34 -27.80
CA GLN A 551 17.56 -15.08 -27.45
C GLN A 551 17.71 -14.33 -26.13
N LEU A 552 16.60 -13.89 -25.52
CA LEU A 552 16.61 -13.16 -24.25
C LEU A 552 16.79 -14.13 -23.08
N SER A 553 17.59 -13.68 -22.12
CA SER A 553 17.88 -14.37 -20.87
C SER A 553 16.68 -14.30 -19.93
N SER A 554 16.55 -15.31 -19.06
CA SER A 554 15.48 -15.39 -18.06
C SER A 554 16.06 -15.59 -16.67
N ASN A 555 15.33 -15.14 -15.65
CA ASN A 555 15.65 -15.39 -14.25
C ASN A 555 14.36 -15.57 -13.43
N GLN A 556 14.48 -15.70 -12.10
CA GLN A 556 13.32 -15.92 -11.23
C GLN A 556 12.26 -14.80 -11.31
N ASN A 557 12.67 -13.58 -11.61
CA ASN A 557 11.81 -12.39 -11.60
C ASN A 557 11.46 -11.89 -13.02
N PHE A 558 12.18 -12.37 -14.05
CA PHE A 558 12.03 -11.94 -15.43
C PHE A 558 11.88 -13.15 -16.37
N GLN A 559 10.75 -13.17 -17.06
CA GLN A 559 10.40 -14.18 -18.06
C GLN A 559 10.08 -13.43 -19.35
N PRO A 560 11.01 -13.36 -20.32
CA PRO A 560 10.86 -12.56 -21.54
C PRO A 560 9.55 -12.85 -22.26
N TYR A 561 9.16 -14.12 -22.35
CA TYR A 561 7.95 -14.57 -23.05
C TYR A 561 6.64 -14.00 -22.48
N LEU A 562 6.65 -13.44 -21.26
CA LEU A 562 5.48 -12.79 -20.64
C LEU A 562 5.46 -11.26 -20.83
N PHE A 563 6.41 -10.66 -21.57
CA PHE A 563 6.49 -9.19 -21.67
C PHE A 563 5.23 -8.56 -22.31
N LEU A 564 4.61 -9.22 -23.29
CA LEU A 564 3.37 -8.72 -23.91
C LEU A 564 2.21 -8.71 -22.91
N GLN A 565 2.13 -9.70 -22.04
CA GLN A 565 1.11 -9.75 -21.00
C GLN A 565 1.40 -8.74 -19.89
N LYS A 566 2.62 -8.71 -19.35
CA LYS A 566 2.99 -7.86 -18.20
C LYS A 566 3.08 -6.37 -18.52
N ASP A 567 3.66 -6.00 -19.66
CA ASP A 567 3.95 -4.60 -19.98
C ASP A 567 2.91 -3.98 -20.92
N PHE A 568 2.30 -4.81 -21.79
CA PHE A 568 1.36 -4.36 -22.82
C PHE A 568 -0.07 -4.86 -22.61
N GLY A 569 -0.35 -5.77 -21.67
CA GLY A 569 -1.70 -6.23 -21.35
C GLY A 569 -2.32 -7.13 -22.43
N LEU A 570 -1.50 -7.70 -23.31
CA LEU A 570 -1.94 -8.59 -24.38
C LEU A 570 -1.92 -10.03 -23.89
N PRO A 571 -3.04 -10.78 -23.98
CA PRO A 571 -3.14 -12.15 -23.48
C PRO A 571 -2.46 -13.16 -24.43
N ILE A 572 -1.15 -13.04 -24.57
CA ILE A 572 -0.29 -13.90 -25.40
C ILE A 572 0.76 -14.53 -24.49
N PHE A 573 0.67 -15.85 -24.31
CA PHE A 573 1.47 -16.59 -23.32
C PHE A 573 2.54 -17.50 -23.93
N ASP A 574 2.38 -17.88 -25.20
CA ASP A 574 3.18 -18.92 -25.86
C ASP A 574 4.20 -18.33 -26.85
N LEU A 575 4.95 -17.29 -26.42
CA LEU A 575 5.98 -16.66 -27.28
C LEU A 575 7.24 -17.53 -27.46
N ASP A 576 7.37 -18.60 -26.69
CA ASP A 576 8.36 -19.67 -26.90
C ASP A 576 8.09 -20.45 -28.20
N ASN A 577 6.85 -20.47 -28.67
CA ASN A 577 6.46 -21.10 -29.93
C ASN A 577 6.76 -20.22 -31.16
N GLU A 578 7.56 -20.73 -32.10
CA GLU A 578 7.95 -20.00 -33.31
C GLU A 578 6.76 -19.59 -34.20
N LYS A 579 5.74 -20.45 -34.31
CA LYS A 579 4.52 -20.15 -35.09
C LYS A 579 3.75 -18.99 -34.47
N THR A 580 3.65 -18.96 -33.14
CA THR A 580 3.04 -17.84 -32.41
C THR A 580 3.83 -16.55 -32.66
N ARG A 581 5.17 -16.57 -32.53
CA ARG A 581 6.03 -15.40 -32.80
C ARG A 581 5.83 -14.84 -34.20
N LYS A 582 5.89 -15.69 -35.23
CA LYS A 582 5.65 -15.29 -36.63
C LYS A 582 4.27 -14.68 -36.82
N GLY A 583 3.24 -15.25 -36.19
CA GLY A 583 1.88 -14.72 -36.21
C GLY A 583 1.80 -13.32 -35.59
N VAL A 584 2.37 -13.13 -34.41
CA VAL A 584 2.41 -11.83 -33.71
C VAL A 584 3.11 -10.77 -34.56
N ILE A 585 4.28 -11.08 -35.13
CA ILE A 585 5.02 -10.16 -36.01
C ILE A 585 4.16 -9.77 -37.23
N ALA A 586 3.56 -10.76 -37.91
CA ALA A 586 2.75 -10.50 -39.09
C ALA A 586 1.49 -9.66 -38.78
N HIS A 587 0.84 -9.89 -37.64
CA HIS A 587 -0.30 -9.07 -37.21
C HIS A 587 0.13 -7.65 -36.84
N HIS A 588 1.23 -7.48 -36.11
CA HIS A 588 1.74 -6.17 -35.70
C HIS A 588 2.09 -5.28 -36.90
N GLN A 589 2.62 -5.87 -37.97
CA GLN A 589 2.94 -5.14 -39.21
C GLN A 589 1.71 -4.73 -40.03
N LYS A 590 0.61 -5.49 -39.95
CA LYS A 590 -0.57 -5.32 -40.82
C LYS A 590 -1.72 -4.58 -40.15
N MET A 591 -1.79 -4.59 -38.83
CA MET A 591 -2.90 -4.07 -38.05
C MET A 591 -2.54 -2.72 -37.41
N THR A 592 -3.51 -1.80 -37.36
CA THR A 592 -3.43 -0.63 -36.47
C THR A 592 -3.36 -1.10 -35.02
N GLU A 593 -2.82 -0.29 -34.11
CA GLU A 593 -2.73 -0.60 -32.68
C GLU A 593 -4.08 -1.05 -32.08
N ALA A 594 -5.16 -0.29 -32.32
CA ALA A 594 -6.48 -0.64 -31.82
C ALA A 594 -7.00 -2.00 -32.35
N ALA A 595 -6.75 -2.30 -33.63
CA ALA A 595 -7.12 -3.57 -34.24
C ALA A 595 -6.28 -4.73 -33.70
N PHE A 596 -4.99 -4.52 -33.44
CA PHE A 596 -4.09 -5.51 -32.87
C PHE A 596 -4.53 -5.93 -31.46
N TYR A 597 -4.81 -4.95 -30.59
CA TYR A 597 -5.37 -5.20 -29.26
C TYR A 597 -6.72 -5.94 -29.35
N SER A 598 -7.63 -5.44 -30.18
CA SER A 598 -8.96 -6.05 -30.35
C SER A 598 -8.88 -7.49 -30.84
N PHE A 599 -7.95 -7.79 -31.75
CA PHE A 599 -7.72 -9.14 -32.27
C PHE A 599 -7.33 -10.13 -31.16
N TYR A 600 -6.31 -9.80 -30.36
CA TYR A 600 -5.82 -10.71 -29.32
C TYR A 600 -6.78 -10.86 -28.14
N LEU A 601 -7.48 -9.79 -27.75
CA LEU A 601 -8.53 -9.88 -26.73
C LEU A 601 -9.68 -10.77 -27.20
N LYS A 602 -10.11 -10.63 -28.46
CA LYS A 602 -11.14 -11.48 -29.04
C LYS A 602 -10.68 -12.94 -29.18
N ALA A 603 -9.44 -13.17 -29.61
CA ALA A 603 -8.87 -14.50 -29.75
C ALA A 603 -8.75 -15.23 -28.40
N PHE A 604 -8.47 -14.49 -27.32
CA PHE A 604 -8.47 -15.02 -25.96
C PHE A 604 -9.89 -15.38 -25.44
N GLY A 605 -10.92 -14.74 -26.00
CA GLY A 605 -12.32 -14.98 -25.65
C GLY A 605 -12.95 -13.89 -24.77
N VAL A 606 -12.36 -12.70 -24.71
CA VAL A 606 -12.91 -11.56 -23.95
C VAL A 606 -14.15 -11.02 -24.67
N ASP A 607 -15.27 -10.94 -23.95
CA ASP A 607 -16.54 -10.42 -24.49
C ASP A 607 -16.69 -8.91 -24.19
N PHE A 608 -16.07 -8.07 -25.02
CA PHE A 608 -16.09 -6.61 -24.89
C PHE A 608 -16.80 -5.89 -26.05
N LEU A 609 -17.44 -6.65 -26.95
CA LEU A 609 -18.08 -6.15 -28.16
C LEU A 609 -19.59 -6.41 -28.14
N THR A 610 -20.31 -5.52 -28.81
CA THR A 610 -21.72 -5.69 -29.17
C THR A 610 -21.86 -6.70 -30.32
N LYS A 611 -23.08 -7.17 -30.57
CA LYS A 611 -23.41 -8.02 -31.75
C LYS A 611 -23.04 -7.37 -33.09
N LYS A 612 -22.87 -6.04 -33.13
CA LYS A 612 -22.46 -5.27 -34.32
C LYS A 612 -20.94 -5.03 -34.39
N ASN A 613 -20.13 -5.74 -33.61
CA ASN A 613 -18.66 -5.57 -33.51
C ASN A 613 -18.21 -4.15 -33.11
N LYS A 614 -19.05 -3.40 -32.38
CA LYS A 614 -18.65 -2.13 -31.73
C LYS A 614 -18.32 -2.37 -30.27
N LEU A 615 -17.48 -1.51 -29.66
CA LEU A 615 -17.19 -1.56 -28.23
C LEU A 615 -18.49 -1.52 -27.41
N ASP A 616 -18.60 -2.43 -26.45
CA ASP A 616 -19.70 -2.49 -25.49
C ASP A 616 -19.19 -1.97 -24.15
N PHE A 617 -19.40 -0.68 -23.88
CA PHE A 617 -18.85 -0.02 -22.69
C PHE A 617 -19.39 -0.63 -21.39
N GLN A 618 -20.62 -1.15 -21.38
CA GLN A 618 -21.17 -1.80 -20.19
C GLN A 618 -20.47 -3.12 -19.90
N LYS A 619 -20.16 -3.92 -20.93
CA LYS A 619 -19.34 -5.12 -20.77
C LYS A 619 -17.92 -4.78 -20.35
N ILE A 620 -17.32 -3.74 -20.94
CA ILE A 620 -15.97 -3.29 -20.59
C ILE A 620 -15.94 -2.86 -19.12
N ASP A 621 -16.88 -2.04 -18.65
CA ASP A 621 -16.97 -1.63 -17.24
C ASP A 621 -17.04 -2.82 -16.28
N ASN A 622 -17.88 -3.81 -16.61
CA ASN A 622 -17.98 -5.05 -15.84
C ASN A 622 -16.63 -5.80 -15.81
N LEU A 623 -15.95 -5.94 -16.95
CA LEU A 623 -14.63 -6.60 -17.00
C LEU A 623 -13.59 -5.83 -16.17
N LEU A 624 -13.55 -4.50 -16.29
CA LEU A 624 -12.66 -3.65 -15.49
C LEU A 624 -12.94 -3.76 -13.98
N GLN A 625 -14.16 -4.10 -13.58
CA GLN A 625 -14.53 -4.30 -12.18
C GLN A 625 -13.97 -5.59 -11.59
N TYR A 626 -13.92 -6.68 -12.36
CA TYR A 626 -13.74 -8.03 -11.81
C TYR A 626 -12.48 -8.76 -12.29
N GLU A 627 -11.84 -8.33 -13.39
CA GLU A 627 -10.75 -9.08 -14.03
C GLU A 627 -9.34 -8.73 -13.53
N VAL A 628 -9.23 -7.86 -12.52
CA VAL A 628 -8.01 -7.74 -11.69
C VAL A 628 -8.19 -8.59 -10.43
N ILE A 629 -7.71 -9.83 -10.49
CA ILE A 629 -8.18 -10.89 -9.60
C ILE A 629 -7.21 -11.07 -8.42
N THR A 630 -7.74 -11.08 -7.21
CA THR A 630 -7.06 -11.53 -5.99
C THR A 630 -7.34 -13.02 -5.77
N PRO A 631 -6.39 -13.85 -5.30
CA PRO A 631 -6.68 -15.24 -5.00
C PRO A 631 -7.69 -15.33 -3.85
N PHE A 632 -8.52 -16.37 -3.82
CA PHE A 632 -9.48 -16.55 -2.73
C PHE A 632 -8.78 -16.73 -1.37
N VAL A 633 -7.77 -17.60 -1.34
CA VAL A 633 -6.97 -17.96 -0.16
C VAL A 633 -5.51 -18.21 -0.60
N GLY A 634 -4.54 -18.11 0.32
CA GLY A 634 -3.14 -18.48 0.08
C GLY A 634 -2.12 -17.38 0.36
N GLY A 635 -0.84 -17.67 0.11
CA GLY A 635 0.25 -16.69 0.27
C GLY A 635 0.57 -16.00 -1.05
N GLY A 636 0.56 -14.67 -1.12
CA GLY A 636 1.09 -14.01 -2.32
C GLY A 636 0.90 -12.51 -2.46
N GLY A 637 -0.20 -11.92 -1.95
CA GLY A 637 -0.47 -10.47 -2.11
C GLY A 637 -0.45 -9.95 -3.56
N SER A 638 -0.40 -10.85 -4.54
CA SER A 638 -0.31 -10.59 -5.96
C SER A 638 -1.68 -10.61 -6.60
N HIS A 639 -1.77 -10.03 -7.80
CA HIS A 639 -2.99 -10.00 -8.59
C HIS A 639 -2.76 -10.76 -9.90
N ARG A 640 -3.79 -11.45 -10.39
CA ARG A 640 -3.81 -12.01 -11.74
C ARG A 640 -4.54 -11.02 -12.65
N ASP A 641 -3.79 -10.46 -13.59
CA ASP A 641 -4.31 -9.62 -14.67
C ASP A 641 -3.86 -10.21 -16.01
N GLN A 642 -4.78 -10.84 -16.73
CA GLN A 642 -4.50 -11.47 -18.02
C GLN A 642 -4.69 -10.51 -19.20
N PHE A 643 -5.62 -9.56 -19.10
CA PHE A 643 -6.06 -8.74 -20.24
C PHE A 643 -6.70 -7.39 -19.87
N THR A 644 -6.85 -7.07 -18.58
CA THR A 644 -7.53 -5.84 -18.14
C THR A 644 -6.81 -4.61 -18.67
N TYR A 645 -5.48 -4.63 -18.64
CA TYR A 645 -4.70 -3.55 -19.23
C TYR A 645 -4.89 -3.44 -20.75
N GLY A 646 -5.08 -4.55 -21.47
CA GLY A 646 -5.44 -4.52 -22.89
C GLY A 646 -6.79 -3.83 -23.17
N LEU A 647 -7.79 -4.01 -22.28
CA LEU A 647 -9.06 -3.28 -22.38
C LEU A 647 -8.88 -1.78 -22.11
N VAL A 648 -8.06 -1.43 -21.12
CA VAL A 648 -7.67 -0.04 -20.85
C VAL A 648 -7.02 0.59 -22.09
N LYS A 649 -6.11 -0.11 -22.77
CA LYS A 649 -5.48 0.37 -24.01
C LYS A 649 -6.49 0.62 -25.13
N ILE A 650 -7.52 -0.24 -25.27
CA ILE A 650 -8.61 0.02 -26.23
C ILE A 650 -9.35 1.32 -25.89
N LEU A 651 -9.64 1.57 -24.61
CA LEU A 651 -10.30 2.81 -24.19
C LEU A 651 -9.40 4.04 -24.44
N GLU A 652 -8.11 3.93 -24.11
CA GLU A 652 -7.13 5.00 -24.36
C GLU A 652 -7.08 5.39 -25.84
N LEU A 653 -7.04 4.39 -26.73
CA LEU A 653 -7.02 4.59 -28.18
C LEU A 653 -8.37 5.08 -28.72
N HIS A 654 -9.48 4.69 -28.11
CA HIS A 654 -10.82 5.09 -28.55
C HIS A 654 -11.13 6.55 -28.20
N PHE A 655 -10.72 6.99 -27.00
CA PHE A 655 -10.98 8.35 -26.50
C PHE A 655 -9.80 9.31 -26.66
N ASP A 656 -8.67 8.84 -27.20
CA ASP A 656 -7.43 9.61 -27.38
C ASP A 656 -6.96 10.30 -26.09
N THR A 657 -7.02 9.57 -24.97
CA THR A 657 -6.60 10.06 -23.65
C THR A 657 -6.11 8.92 -22.76
N ARG A 658 -5.17 9.22 -21.86
CA ARG A 658 -4.67 8.28 -20.85
C ARG A 658 -5.08 8.64 -19.43
N LEU A 659 -5.98 9.62 -19.26
CA LEU A 659 -6.40 10.13 -17.94
C LEU A 659 -5.21 10.55 -17.04
N GLY A 660 -4.12 11.01 -17.64
CA GLY A 660 -2.89 11.38 -16.93
C GLY A 660 -1.94 10.22 -16.58
N PHE A 661 -2.26 8.98 -16.97
CA PHE A 661 -1.37 7.84 -16.81
C PHE A 661 -0.29 7.76 -17.90
N HIS A 662 0.84 7.13 -17.56
CA HIS A 662 1.91 6.82 -18.51
C HIS A 662 1.48 5.78 -19.56
N GLU A 663 2.18 5.72 -20.70
CA GLU A 663 1.83 4.82 -21.82
C GLU A 663 1.83 3.32 -21.48
N LYS A 664 2.65 2.92 -20.51
CA LYS A 664 2.87 1.55 -20.08
C LYS A 664 2.38 1.31 -18.67
N LEU A 665 1.95 0.09 -18.37
CA LEU A 665 1.53 -0.31 -17.04
C LEU A 665 2.71 -0.31 -16.05
N ASN A 666 3.88 -0.78 -16.49
CA ASN A 666 5.10 -0.88 -15.69
C ASN A 666 6.10 0.22 -16.05
N GLU A 667 6.40 1.11 -15.11
CA GLU A 667 7.33 2.24 -15.28
C GLU A 667 8.75 1.93 -14.74
N ASN A 668 9.08 0.66 -14.50
CA ASN A 668 10.41 0.23 -14.05
C ASN A 668 10.89 0.88 -12.73
N GLN A 669 9.95 1.25 -11.85
CA GLN A 669 10.28 1.58 -10.47
C GLN A 669 10.39 0.27 -9.69
N THR A 670 11.62 -0.07 -9.32
CA THR A 670 12.13 -1.39 -8.89
C THR A 670 11.49 -1.99 -7.63
N PHE A 671 10.42 -1.43 -7.07
CA PHE A 671 9.88 -1.82 -5.76
C PHE A 671 8.36 -2.00 -5.67
N TYR A 672 7.57 -1.77 -6.74
CA TYR A 672 6.11 -1.93 -6.70
C TYR A 672 5.60 -2.94 -7.73
N SER A 673 4.70 -3.83 -7.32
CA SER A 673 3.89 -4.63 -8.25
C SER A 673 2.92 -3.69 -8.98
N PHE A 674 3.12 -3.52 -10.29
CA PHE A 674 2.21 -2.73 -11.10
C PHE A 674 0.92 -3.51 -11.31
N THR A 675 -0.21 -2.90 -10.93
CA THR A 675 -1.55 -3.47 -11.11
C THR A 675 -2.37 -2.50 -11.94
N SER A 676 -3.23 -3.04 -12.80
CA SER A 676 -4.17 -2.22 -13.58
C SER A 676 -5.30 -1.64 -12.73
N THR A 677 -5.43 -2.02 -11.44
CA THR A 677 -6.51 -1.62 -10.52
C THR A 677 -6.79 -0.12 -10.53
N LYS A 678 -5.76 0.73 -10.39
CA LYS A 678 -5.94 2.19 -10.36
C LYS A 678 -6.42 2.74 -11.71
N ARG A 679 -5.86 2.23 -12.81
CA ARG A 679 -6.24 2.65 -14.17
C ARG A 679 -7.64 2.18 -14.52
N ALA A 680 -7.96 0.93 -14.20
CA ALA A 680 -9.28 0.35 -14.36
C ALA A 680 -10.32 1.19 -13.60
N ALA A 681 -10.09 1.49 -12.31
CA ALA A 681 -10.98 2.34 -11.52
C ALA A 681 -11.18 3.73 -12.14
N ALA A 682 -10.11 4.40 -12.57
CA ALA A 682 -10.20 5.70 -13.23
C ALA A 682 -11.02 5.65 -14.54
N TRP A 683 -10.83 4.61 -15.35
CA TRP A 683 -11.61 4.40 -16.57
C TRP A 683 -13.07 4.10 -16.29
N ARG A 684 -13.39 3.31 -15.26
CA ARG A 684 -14.78 3.09 -14.84
C ARG A 684 -15.46 4.40 -14.43
N THR A 685 -14.79 5.23 -13.64
CA THR A 685 -15.27 6.58 -13.29
C THR A 685 -15.48 7.42 -14.55
N TYR A 686 -14.52 7.43 -15.47
CA TYR A 686 -14.65 8.16 -16.74
C TYR A 686 -15.86 7.69 -17.55
N LEU A 687 -16.08 6.38 -17.69
CA LEU A 687 -17.23 5.83 -18.43
C LEU A 687 -18.56 6.23 -17.77
N LEU A 688 -18.62 6.23 -16.43
CA LEU A 688 -19.80 6.64 -15.67
C LEU A 688 -20.08 8.15 -15.81
N ASP A 689 -19.07 8.99 -15.61
CA ASP A 689 -19.18 10.45 -15.67
C ASP A 689 -19.59 10.94 -17.06
N ASN A 690 -19.16 10.22 -18.12
CA ASN A 690 -19.55 10.48 -19.50
C ASN A 690 -20.86 9.79 -19.91
N GLN A 691 -21.60 9.19 -18.98
CA GLN A 691 -22.91 8.54 -19.22
C GLN A 691 -22.86 7.41 -20.27
N LEU A 692 -21.70 6.75 -20.42
CA LEU A 692 -21.52 5.62 -21.34
C LEU A 692 -21.93 4.28 -20.71
N VAL A 693 -22.03 4.25 -19.38
CA VAL A 693 -22.46 3.10 -18.59
C VAL A 693 -23.41 3.55 -17.48
N THR A 694 -24.17 2.60 -16.95
CA THR A 694 -25.03 2.82 -15.79
C THR A 694 -24.72 1.80 -14.72
N HIS A 695 -24.47 2.24 -13.49
CA HIS A 695 -24.30 1.34 -12.36
C HIS A 695 -25.65 1.06 -11.70
N ASP A 696 -26.03 -0.21 -11.60
CA ASP A 696 -27.12 -0.62 -10.73
C ASP A 696 -26.67 -0.49 -9.27
N LYS A 697 -27.37 0.35 -8.50
CA LYS A 697 -27.10 0.57 -7.07
C LYS A 697 -27.24 -0.70 -6.23
N ASN A 698 -27.92 -1.73 -6.75
CA ASN A 698 -28.11 -3.01 -6.08
C ASN A 698 -26.99 -4.02 -6.40
N THR A 699 -26.08 -3.72 -7.33
CA THR A 699 -24.95 -4.60 -7.64
C THR A 699 -23.89 -4.45 -6.55
N PRO A 700 -23.46 -5.55 -5.90
CA PRO A 700 -22.45 -5.46 -4.86
C PRO A 700 -21.08 -5.12 -5.44
N PRO A 701 -20.22 -4.39 -4.69
CA PRO A 701 -18.87 -4.08 -5.15
C PRO A 701 -18.05 -5.36 -5.37
N SER A 702 -17.04 -5.34 -6.23
CA SER A 702 -16.07 -6.44 -6.30
C SER A 702 -15.37 -6.65 -4.95
N PHE A 703 -14.96 -7.89 -4.66
CA PHE A 703 -14.03 -8.14 -3.56
C PHE A 703 -12.75 -7.32 -3.67
N ASN A 704 -12.30 -7.03 -4.90
CA ASN A 704 -11.07 -6.29 -5.21
C ASN A 704 -11.25 -4.77 -5.17
N ARG A 705 -12.43 -4.26 -4.76
CA ARG A 705 -12.64 -2.82 -4.61
C ARG A 705 -11.69 -2.28 -3.53
N THR A 706 -10.69 -1.52 -3.98
CA THR A 706 -9.90 -0.66 -3.10
C THR A 706 -10.82 0.47 -2.66
N LEU A 707 -11.05 0.59 -1.35
CA LEU A 707 -11.64 1.82 -0.79
C LEU A 707 -10.67 2.94 -1.13
N THR A 708 -11.07 3.78 -2.07
CA THR A 708 -10.43 5.06 -2.30
C THR A 708 -10.90 5.95 -1.16
N ASP A 709 -10.11 5.98 -0.09
CA ASP A 709 -10.20 6.98 0.97
C ASP A 709 -9.46 8.25 0.53
#